data_AF-A0A940X1I5-F1
#
_entry.id   AF-A0A940X1I5-F1
#
_cell.length_a   1.000
_cell.length_b   1.000
_cell.length_c   1.000
_cell.angle_alpha   90.00
_cell.angle_beta   90.00
_cell.angle_gamma   90.00
#
_symmetry.space_group_name_H-M   'P 1'
#
loop_
_entity.id
_entity.type
_entity.pdbx_description
1 polymer ?
#
loop_
_entity_poly.entity_id
_entity_poly.type
_entity_poly.pdbx_seq_one_letter_code
_entity_poly.pdbx_strand_id
1 'polypeptide(L)'
;MSVASRVSGAIRAAARHALAAILVGTALAGAATASATELPNALDAAGQLQRLPVATHAGFGWTRASGGVVFQVNGMLKSVLFYGDGIVRVSAHKGEAYTRQRSLVVVASPQEPQFDIAESVDELAILGPGLRVVVDKRSGTLAFQRPDGTPLLREQQAPVLTPGTEPSGTATYAIEQRFALTPDESLYGLGQYNEPYMDYRGRDVLMVQTNIGIVVPFLVSTRRYGLLWDTYSKMTFSDGPQGAVFRAEDAPAGVDYYFVAGDTMDEVIAGYRHLSGAAPMFPKYAFGLFMSKERYATQQRLLEVTRRFREERFPLDVIVQDWQYWGGEKNGQWDGNWSGMIWDRERYPDPVGMVRTLHDDLHARLMVSIWPSVGNDTELAHDLDAEGLRFEPLHWISKRARIYDAFSDEGRAIYFKHLKKGLLDIRVDALWMDGAEVEVGGAAHDPGEVEADIKRLGRNAMGDFARYLNVYSLLTTRGVYEGQRASADLVDKRVFTLTRSAWAGQQRYAAMPWSGDTTASWEALRAQIAGGLNVSMAGLPYWTQDTGGFFVNVSGGERNPGYRELFARWNQFGIFNPVYRIHGTSIEREPWAFKALDPEVYRSIRRAAELRYRLLPYVYSLAWASTHDGYTMMRGLAMDFPDQVALRHVDDTYMFGPAFLVQPITKAMFHAELPPPSTVPAAQLRTPDGQPGLALEYYRGVNFDALASRTIDTQAEHHWPDPPLGSVPPGLEGLHGFSARWQGQIVAAEDGEYEIGVEGDDGFRVWLDDKLVVEDWKEAGARFAGARVVLRKGQAVRVRVDYFQKGGGRVMRLAWRTPGERDALANRQLDQQQSTLLPAGTDWYDFWNGQRHAGGASTTRPYAIDEFPLFVRAGSIVPLGPVVQYANEKPDAPYEIRIYPGADGRFTLYDDDGETYRYEKGEYATVALAWDDAAHALRIGAREGRFPGMAATRTLNVRLMPSRVGDREQTKTVRYDGTPVELHFTP
;
A
#
# COMPACT_ATOMS: atom_id res chain seq x y z
N MET A 1 12.37 75.74 -3.36
CA MET A 1 11.91 75.92 -4.75
C MET A 1 11.53 74.53 -5.29
N SER A 2 10.51 74.32 -6.13
CA SER A 2 9.30 75.12 -6.44
C SER A 2 8.39 74.30 -7.39
N VAL A 3 7.20 73.85 -6.94
CA VAL A 3 5.93 73.74 -7.70
C VAL A 3 5.91 72.81 -8.97
N ALA A 4 4.92 71.93 -9.26
CA ALA A 4 3.58 71.62 -8.70
C ALA A 4 3.30 70.08 -8.85
N SER A 5 2.56 69.41 -7.94
CA SER A 5 1.09 69.19 -7.92
C SER A 5 0.54 68.41 -9.13
N ARG A 6 -0.32 67.37 -9.05
CA ARG A 6 -1.38 66.91 -8.08
C ARG A 6 -1.51 65.36 -8.20
N VAL A 7 -2.35 64.53 -7.53
CA VAL A 7 -3.22 64.40 -6.30
C VAL A 7 -3.79 62.96 -6.43
N SER A 8 -3.97 62.07 -5.46
CA SER A 8 -3.63 61.90 -4.02
C SER A 8 -3.54 60.37 -3.76
N GLY A 9 -3.60 59.74 -2.58
CA GLY A 9 -3.84 60.11 -1.16
C GLY A 9 -3.56 58.89 -0.27
N ALA A 10 -3.43 59.04 1.05
CA ALA A 10 -2.82 58.02 1.91
C ALA A 10 -3.28 58.04 3.39
N ILE A 11 -2.69 57.14 4.20
CA ILE A 11 -2.47 57.17 5.68
C ILE A 11 -3.33 56.27 6.59
N ARG A 12 -2.66 55.23 7.12
CA ARG A 12 -2.73 54.54 8.44
C ARG A 12 -4.05 53.83 8.86
N ALA A 13 -4.08 52.69 9.56
CA ALA A 13 -3.16 51.91 10.43
C ALA A 13 -3.27 52.13 11.96
N ALA A 14 -3.92 51.15 12.61
CA ALA A 14 -3.70 50.57 13.94
C ALA A 14 -3.89 51.34 15.29
N ALA A 15 -4.51 50.61 16.23
CA ALA A 15 -4.25 50.54 17.69
C ALA A 15 -5.07 51.35 18.75
N ARG A 16 -5.86 50.59 19.53
CA ARG A 16 -6.04 50.59 21.01
C ARG A 16 -6.76 51.74 21.80
N HIS A 17 -7.85 51.32 22.48
CA HIS A 17 -8.21 51.54 23.91
C HIS A 17 -8.92 52.83 24.43
N ALA A 18 -10.16 52.63 24.92
CA ALA A 18 -10.71 52.99 26.26
C ALA A 18 -11.32 54.39 26.62
N LEU A 19 -12.30 54.33 27.56
CA LEU A 19 -12.90 55.34 28.49
C LEU A 19 -14.00 56.37 28.06
N ALA A 20 -15.27 55.96 28.25
CA ALA A 20 -16.35 56.54 29.08
C ALA A 20 -16.72 58.06 29.19
N ALA A 21 -17.99 58.38 28.84
CA ALA A 21 -18.94 59.39 29.42
C ALA A 21 -20.33 59.19 28.73
N ILE A 22 -21.53 58.89 29.29
CA ILE A 22 -22.32 59.11 30.54
C ILE A 22 -23.38 60.26 30.41
N LEU A 23 -24.64 59.97 30.82
CA LEU A 23 -25.88 60.81 30.93
C LEU A 23 -26.68 61.12 29.62
N VAL A 24 -28.03 61.12 29.58
CA VAL A 24 -29.09 60.49 30.43
C VAL A 24 -30.46 60.52 29.69
N GLY A 25 -31.43 59.64 30.02
CA GLY A 25 -32.85 59.84 29.59
C GLY A 25 -33.79 58.62 29.46
N THR A 26 -34.30 58.10 30.58
CA THR A 26 -35.63 57.44 30.82
C THR A 26 -36.59 57.06 29.66
N ALA A 27 -37.34 55.94 29.68
CA ALA A 27 -37.44 54.80 30.63
C ALA A 27 -38.37 53.66 30.12
N LEU A 28 -38.46 52.57 30.92
CA LEU A 28 -39.52 51.54 31.04
C LEU A 28 -39.51 50.28 30.14
N ALA A 29 -40.10 49.21 30.72
CA ALA A 29 -40.35 47.85 30.23
C ALA A 29 -39.12 47.00 29.87
N GLY A 30 -38.89 45.93 30.64
CA GLY A 30 -37.77 45.00 30.41
C GLY A 30 -38.16 43.78 29.58
N ALA A 31 -37.30 43.40 28.64
CA ALA A 31 -37.18 42.02 28.20
C ALA A 31 -36.10 41.33 29.06
N ALA A 32 -36.33 40.10 29.50
CA ALA A 32 -35.31 39.34 30.20
C ALA A 32 -34.16 39.03 29.23
N THR A 33 -32.92 39.32 29.62
CA THR A 33 -31.74 38.75 28.95
C THR A 33 -31.75 37.25 29.20
N ALA A 34 -32.31 36.49 28.26
CA ALA A 34 -32.19 35.05 28.27
C ALA A 34 -30.69 34.71 28.28
N SER A 35 -30.23 34.06 29.35
CA SER A 35 -28.92 33.41 29.34
C SER A 35 -28.92 32.43 28.18
N ALA A 36 -27.97 32.54 27.25
CA ALA A 36 -27.79 31.55 26.22
C ALA A 36 -27.55 30.20 26.90
N THR A 37 -28.55 29.32 26.87
CA THR A 37 -28.43 27.98 27.43
C THR A 37 -27.41 27.23 26.59
N GLU A 38 -26.31 26.84 27.24
CA GLU A 38 -25.24 26.04 26.68
C GLU A 38 -25.83 24.80 25.99
N LEU A 39 -25.43 24.55 24.74
CA LEU A 39 -26.00 23.45 23.96
C LEU A 39 -25.52 22.11 24.54
N PRO A 40 -26.40 21.11 24.64
CA PRO A 40 -26.01 19.80 25.17
C PRO A 40 -24.94 19.16 24.28
N ASN A 41 -23.89 18.60 24.89
CA ASN A 41 -22.90 17.83 24.14
C ASN A 41 -23.50 16.50 23.69
N ALA A 42 -23.45 16.20 22.39
CA ALA A 42 -23.93 14.94 21.82
C ALA A 42 -23.09 13.73 22.23
N LEU A 43 -21.83 13.94 22.65
CA LEU A 43 -20.89 12.89 23.00
C LEU A 43 -20.65 12.83 24.52
N ASP A 44 -20.43 11.61 25.03
CA ASP A 44 -19.96 11.40 26.40
C ASP A 44 -18.43 11.62 26.53
N ALA A 45 -17.89 11.43 27.74
CA ALA A 45 -16.45 11.54 27.99
C ALA A 45 -15.60 10.50 27.23
N ALA A 46 -16.20 9.41 26.75
CA ALA A 46 -15.59 8.39 25.90
C ALA A 46 -15.80 8.65 24.39
N GLY A 47 -16.36 9.80 24.00
CA GLY A 47 -16.59 10.17 22.61
C GLY A 47 -17.70 9.37 21.91
N GLN A 48 -18.56 8.69 22.67
CA GLN A 48 -19.69 7.92 22.17
C GLN A 48 -20.96 8.77 22.14
N LEU A 49 -21.88 8.50 21.21
CA LEU A 49 -23.19 9.17 21.19
C LEU A 49 -23.97 8.87 22.47
N GLN A 50 -24.27 9.91 23.25
CA GLN A 50 -25.08 9.78 24.45
C GLN A 50 -26.54 10.13 24.23
N ARG A 51 -27.42 9.52 25.02
CA ARG A 51 -28.87 9.74 24.94
C ARG A 51 -29.27 11.11 25.51
N LEU A 52 -29.42 12.08 24.62
CA LEU A 52 -29.98 13.39 24.96
C LEU A 52 -31.52 13.36 25.12
N PRO A 53 -32.12 14.31 25.86
CA PRO A 53 -33.57 14.50 25.89
C PRO A 53 -34.08 14.97 24.52
N VAL A 54 -34.71 14.06 23.78
CA VAL A 54 -35.33 14.31 22.48
C VAL A 54 -36.83 14.11 22.61
N ALA A 55 -37.61 15.20 22.48
CA ALA A 55 -39.07 15.12 22.44
C ALA A 55 -39.51 14.68 21.04
N THR A 56 -40.21 13.54 20.95
CA THR A 56 -40.68 13.01 19.66
C THR A 56 -42.15 13.37 19.40
N HIS A 57 -42.45 13.72 18.15
CA HIS A 57 -43.80 13.95 17.63
C HIS A 57 -43.96 13.17 16.32
N ALA A 58 -45.08 12.46 16.15
CA ALA A 58 -45.33 11.57 15.01
C ALA A 58 -44.21 10.53 14.72
N GLY A 59 -43.41 10.15 15.71
CA GLY A 59 -42.34 9.14 15.59
C GLY A 59 -40.93 9.70 15.34
N PHE A 60 -40.80 11.00 15.05
CA PHE A 60 -39.52 11.70 14.87
C PHE A 60 -39.32 12.75 15.97
N GLY A 61 -38.09 13.04 16.35
CA GLY A 61 -37.75 14.19 17.19
C GLY A 61 -36.28 14.53 17.05
N TRP A 62 -35.90 15.78 17.32
CA TRP A 62 -34.52 16.23 17.27
C TRP A 62 -34.21 17.26 18.37
N THR A 63 -32.92 17.48 18.63
CA THR A 63 -32.42 18.57 19.45
C THR A 63 -31.10 19.10 18.89
N ARG A 64 -30.83 20.40 19.06
CA ARG A 64 -29.54 20.99 18.69
C ARG A 64 -28.51 20.64 19.76
N ALA A 65 -27.33 20.21 19.34
CA ALA A 65 -26.21 19.88 20.20
C ALA A 65 -25.00 20.78 19.91
N SER A 66 -24.00 20.78 20.80
CA SER A 66 -22.68 21.35 20.49
C SER A 66 -22.16 20.71 19.19
N GLY A 67 -21.81 21.53 18.20
CA GLY A 67 -21.30 21.06 16.91
C GLY A 67 -22.28 20.30 16.00
N GLY A 68 -23.60 20.26 16.27
CA GLY A 68 -24.54 19.60 15.34
C GLY A 68 -25.93 19.29 15.87
N VAL A 69 -26.47 18.13 15.49
CA VAL A 69 -27.85 17.69 15.78
C VAL A 69 -27.85 16.24 16.26
N VAL A 70 -28.68 15.97 17.28
CA VAL A 70 -29.04 14.61 17.70
C VAL A 70 -30.53 14.41 17.44
N PHE A 71 -30.92 13.28 16.84
CA PHE A 71 -32.32 12.98 16.51
C PHE A 71 -32.68 11.53 16.79
N GLN A 72 -33.97 11.29 17.08
CA GLN A 72 -34.52 9.97 17.36
C GLN A 72 -35.69 9.67 16.42
N VAL A 73 -35.67 8.48 15.82
CA VAL A 73 -36.65 8.05 14.80
C VAL A 73 -36.82 6.53 14.84
N ASN A 74 -38.06 6.06 14.94
CA ASN A 74 -38.40 4.62 15.00
C ASN A 74 -37.60 3.78 16.02
N GLY A 75 -37.15 4.41 17.12
CA GLY A 75 -36.32 3.78 18.16
C GLY A 75 -34.80 3.85 17.92
N MET A 76 -34.35 4.26 16.74
CA MET A 76 -32.94 4.57 16.47
C MET A 76 -32.60 5.97 17.01
N LEU A 77 -31.49 6.10 17.72
CA LEU A 77 -30.86 7.39 18.03
C LEU A 77 -29.73 7.62 17.01
N LYS A 78 -29.69 8.79 16.38
CA LYS A 78 -28.66 9.20 15.44
C LYS A 78 -28.09 10.58 15.80
N SER A 79 -26.88 10.87 15.35
CA SER A 79 -26.31 12.21 15.35
C SER A 79 -25.68 12.57 14.02
N VAL A 80 -25.57 13.88 13.77
CA VAL A 80 -24.74 14.47 12.71
C VAL A 80 -23.95 15.59 13.39
N LEU A 81 -22.63 15.45 13.48
CA LEU A 81 -21.73 16.37 14.18
C LEU A 81 -20.61 16.81 13.24
N PHE A 82 -20.35 18.12 13.16
CA PHE A 82 -19.27 18.65 12.34
C PHE A 82 -17.90 18.38 12.97
N TYR A 83 -16.94 18.02 12.14
CA TYR A 83 -15.52 17.87 12.50
C TYR A 83 -14.62 18.81 11.67
N GLY A 84 -15.18 19.51 10.68
CA GLY A 84 -14.57 20.54 9.86
C GLY A 84 -15.54 21.01 8.77
N ASP A 85 -15.17 22.02 8.01
CA ASP A 85 -15.90 22.41 6.80
C ASP A 85 -15.96 21.22 5.82
N GLY A 86 -17.15 20.88 5.33
CA GLY A 86 -17.33 19.69 4.49
C GLY A 86 -17.34 18.34 5.23
N ILE A 87 -17.05 18.28 6.54
CA ILE A 87 -16.78 17.03 7.27
C ILE A 87 -17.75 16.83 8.45
N VAL A 88 -18.48 15.70 8.44
CA VAL A 88 -19.37 15.30 9.54
C VAL A 88 -19.16 13.85 9.98
N ARG A 89 -19.26 13.60 11.29
CA ARG A 89 -19.46 12.27 11.87
C ARG A 89 -20.95 11.95 11.92
N VAL A 90 -21.29 10.70 11.63
CA VAL A 90 -22.63 10.11 11.78
C VAL A 90 -22.52 8.86 12.63
N SER A 91 -23.10 8.91 13.82
CA SER A 91 -23.21 7.76 14.73
C SER A 91 -24.68 7.38 14.91
N ALA A 92 -25.00 6.08 14.94
CA ALA A 92 -26.36 5.56 15.00
C ALA A 92 -26.48 4.25 15.81
N HIS A 93 -27.31 4.25 16.86
CA HIS A 93 -27.51 3.09 17.74
C HIS A 93 -28.92 3.01 18.37
N LYS A 94 -29.27 1.85 18.93
CA LYS A 94 -30.61 1.58 19.51
C LYS A 94 -30.76 2.08 20.96
N GLY A 95 -30.24 3.27 21.24
CA GLY A 95 -30.43 4.01 22.50
C GLY A 95 -29.32 3.83 23.55
N GLU A 96 -28.46 2.82 23.43
CA GLU A 96 -27.24 2.62 24.22
C GLU A 96 -26.08 2.23 23.30
N ALA A 97 -24.84 2.60 23.67
CA ALA A 97 -23.62 2.17 23.01
C ALA A 97 -22.83 1.31 24.01
N TYR A 98 -22.46 0.09 23.62
CA TYR A 98 -21.88 -0.92 24.51
C TYR A 98 -20.36 -0.79 24.66
N THR A 99 -19.81 0.42 24.53
CA THR A 99 -18.39 0.65 24.73
C THR A 99 -18.07 2.03 25.29
N ARG A 100 -16.83 2.19 25.76
CA ARG A 100 -16.20 3.45 26.17
C ARG A 100 -14.86 3.67 25.47
N GLN A 101 -14.60 2.90 24.40
CA GLN A 101 -13.38 3.04 23.62
C GLN A 101 -13.55 4.19 22.61
N ARG A 102 -12.71 5.22 22.74
CA ARG A 102 -12.58 6.28 21.72
C ARG A 102 -12.07 5.70 20.40
N SER A 103 -12.31 6.40 19.30
CA SER A 103 -11.76 6.02 17.99
C SER A 103 -10.25 5.77 18.07
N LEU A 104 -9.80 4.69 17.43
CA LEU A 104 -8.37 4.43 17.21
C LEU A 104 -7.85 5.18 15.98
N VAL A 105 -8.74 5.56 15.06
CA VAL A 105 -8.41 6.22 13.81
C VAL A 105 -8.43 7.74 13.97
N VAL A 106 -9.54 8.28 14.48
CA VAL A 106 -9.83 9.72 14.48
C VAL A 106 -9.25 10.40 15.73
N VAL A 107 -8.34 11.34 15.48
CA VAL A 107 -7.69 12.19 16.48
C VAL A 107 -8.25 13.62 16.51
N ALA A 108 -8.99 14.01 15.46
CA ALA A 108 -9.76 15.25 15.46
C ALA A 108 -10.86 15.24 16.53
N SER A 109 -11.22 16.43 17.01
CA SER A 109 -12.40 16.66 17.87
C SER A 109 -13.55 17.26 17.06
N PRO A 110 -14.81 17.14 17.52
CA PRO A 110 -15.92 17.88 16.96
C PRO A 110 -15.63 19.39 16.94
N GLN A 111 -16.16 20.08 15.93
CA GLN A 111 -16.08 21.53 15.80
C GLN A 111 -17.46 22.17 15.96
N GLU A 112 -17.49 23.46 16.30
CA GLU A 112 -18.72 24.25 16.41
C GLU A 112 -18.82 25.31 15.30
N PRO A 113 -18.95 24.93 14.02
CA PRO A 113 -19.18 25.91 12.96
C PRO A 113 -20.54 26.58 13.13
N GLN A 114 -20.69 27.77 12.54
CA GLN A 114 -22.03 28.32 12.33
C GLN A 114 -22.75 27.46 11.28
N PHE A 115 -23.90 26.92 11.65
CA PHE A 115 -24.80 26.20 10.75
C PHE A 115 -26.25 26.60 11.02
N ASP A 116 -27.07 26.59 9.97
CA ASP A 116 -28.51 26.82 10.06
C ASP A 116 -29.30 25.50 9.99
N ILE A 117 -30.57 25.55 10.38
CA ILE A 117 -31.49 24.42 10.33
C ILE A 117 -32.77 24.87 9.63
N ALA A 118 -33.19 24.15 8.59
CA ALA A 118 -34.46 24.33 7.93
C ALA A 118 -35.32 23.08 8.12
N GLU A 119 -36.52 23.23 8.68
CA GLU A 119 -37.40 22.11 9.03
C GLU A 119 -38.71 22.17 8.23
N SER A 120 -39.09 21.03 7.64
CA SER A 120 -40.36 20.85 6.93
C SER A 120 -41.23 19.78 7.62
N VAL A 121 -42.35 19.38 7.01
CA VAL A 121 -43.17 18.26 7.52
C VAL A 121 -42.40 16.94 7.45
N ASP A 122 -41.64 16.73 6.37
CA ASP A 122 -41.02 15.43 6.05
C ASP A 122 -39.49 15.42 6.17
N GLU A 123 -38.84 16.59 6.25
CA GLU A 123 -37.38 16.72 6.27
C GLU A 123 -36.88 17.63 7.39
N LEU A 124 -35.63 17.40 7.81
CA LEU A 124 -34.81 18.30 8.61
C LEU A 124 -33.48 18.53 7.88
N ALA A 125 -33.24 19.73 7.36
CA ALA A 125 -32.01 20.08 6.64
C ALA A 125 -31.04 20.86 7.54
N ILE A 126 -29.84 20.32 7.72
CA ILE A 126 -28.70 20.92 8.41
C ILE A 126 -27.83 21.59 7.34
N LEU A 127 -27.64 22.91 7.47
CA LEU A 127 -26.98 23.76 6.48
C LEU A 127 -25.65 24.26 7.06
N GLY A 128 -24.56 23.51 6.85
CA GLY A 128 -23.23 23.83 7.36
C GLY A 128 -22.27 24.37 6.29
N PRO A 129 -21.05 24.76 6.70
CA PRO A 129 -20.00 25.12 5.77
C PRO A 129 -19.55 23.90 4.95
N GLY A 130 -19.43 24.06 3.64
CA GLY A 130 -19.04 23.01 2.68
C GLY A 130 -20.04 21.87 2.48
N LEU A 131 -21.00 21.66 3.39
CA LEU A 131 -21.90 20.50 3.37
C LEU A 131 -23.34 20.82 3.84
N ARG A 132 -24.31 20.34 3.06
CA ARG A 132 -25.72 20.22 3.46
C ARG A 132 -26.03 18.76 3.76
N VAL A 133 -26.68 18.51 4.89
CA VAL A 133 -27.16 17.16 5.29
C VAL A 133 -28.67 17.22 5.49
N VAL A 134 -29.43 16.43 4.74
CA VAL A 134 -30.90 16.36 4.85
C VAL A 134 -31.29 15.04 5.50
N VAL A 135 -32.07 15.11 6.59
CA VAL A 135 -32.64 13.96 7.30
C VAL A 135 -34.09 13.75 6.83
N ASP A 136 -34.40 12.56 6.32
CA ASP A 136 -35.77 12.09 6.12
C ASP A 136 -36.39 11.75 7.50
N LYS A 137 -37.48 12.41 7.87
CA LYS A 137 -38.10 12.26 9.19
C LYS A 137 -38.82 10.93 9.40
N ARG A 138 -39.22 10.26 8.33
CA ARG A 138 -40.02 9.01 8.39
C ARG A 138 -39.11 7.79 8.53
N SER A 139 -37.96 7.82 7.87
CA SER A 139 -36.99 6.72 7.84
C SER A 139 -35.75 6.96 8.72
N GLY A 140 -35.33 8.21 8.91
CA GLY A 140 -34.05 8.56 9.54
C GLY A 140 -32.85 8.51 8.59
N THR A 141 -33.07 8.40 7.27
CA THR A 141 -31.97 8.38 6.30
C THR A 141 -31.41 9.76 6.03
N LEU A 142 -30.09 9.80 5.84
CA LEU A 142 -29.33 11.00 5.49
C LEU A 142 -29.10 11.10 3.97
N ALA A 143 -29.25 12.30 3.43
CA ALA A 143 -28.75 12.68 2.11
C ALA A 143 -27.69 13.77 2.28
N PHE A 144 -26.48 13.51 1.77
CA PHE A 144 -25.34 14.41 1.74
C PHE A 144 -25.34 15.18 0.42
N GLN A 145 -25.24 16.50 0.50
CA GLN A 145 -25.37 17.42 -0.61
C GLN A 145 -24.30 18.51 -0.52
N ARG A 146 -23.87 19.03 -1.67
CA ARG A 146 -23.20 20.33 -1.78
C ARG A 146 -24.08 21.44 -1.16
N PRO A 147 -23.52 22.60 -0.79
CA PRO A 147 -24.31 23.73 -0.28
C PRO A 147 -25.43 24.20 -1.24
N ASP A 148 -25.26 24.02 -2.55
CA ASP A 148 -26.27 24.32 -3.58
C ASP A 148 -27.41 23.28 -3.70
N GLY A 149 -27.30 22.15 -3.00
CA GLY A 149 -28.24 21.02 -3.05
C GLY A 149 -27.85 19.88 -3.99
N THR A 150 -26.73 19.98 -4.73
CA THR A 150 -26.24 18.92 -5.63
C THR A 150 -25.95 17.65 -4.82
N PRO A 151 -26.51 16.48 -5.16
CA PRO A 151 -26.35 15.25 -4.39
C PRO A 151 -24.92 14.70 -4.49
N LEU A 152 -24.42 14.20 -3.35
CA LEU A 152 -23.15 13.48 -3.25
C LEU A 152 -23.40 12.00 -2.93
N LEU A 153 -24.12 11.71 -1.84
CA LEU A 153 -24.40 10.37 -1.35
C LEU A 153 -25.73 10.34 -0.58
N ARG A 154 -26.43 9.20 -0.53
CA ARG A 154 -27.63 9.03 0.31
C ARG A 154 -27.66 7.66 0.97
N GLU A 155 -28.01 7.60 2.26
CA GLU A 155 -28.38 6.35 2.93
C GLU A 155 -29.67 5.79 2.32
N GLN A 156 -29.64 4.54 1.81
CA GLN A 156 -30.79 3.96 1.10
C GLN A 156 -31.91 3.54 2.05
N GLN A 157 -31.56 3.13 3.27
CA GLN A 157 -32.47 2.72 4.34
C GLN A 157 -31.83 3.03 5.70
N ALA A 158 -32.65 2.99 6.77
CA ALA A 158 -32.14 3.04 8.13
C ALA A 158 -31.17 1.86 8.40
N PRO A 159 -30.11 2.06 9.20
CA PRO A 159 -29.14 0.99 9.47
C PRO A 159 -29.78 -0.19 10.20
N VAL A 160 -29.40 -1.41 9.79
CA VAL A 160 -29.79 -2.63 10.48
C VAL A 160 -28.78 -2.87 11.61
N LEU A 161 -29.26 -2.81 12.85
CA LEU A 161 -28.49 -3.17 14.04
C LEU A 161 -29.10 -4.43 14.65
N THR A 162 -28.40 -5.55 14.57
CA THR A 162 -28.77 -6.81 15.20
C THR A 162 -27.99 -6.95 16.51
N PRO A 163 -28.65 -6.97 17.69
CA PRO A 163 -27.96 -7.21 18.95
C PRO A 163 -27.21 -8.55 18.93
N GLY A 164 -25.94 -8.51 19.32
CA GLY A 164 -25.07 -9.67 19.43
C GLY A 164 -24.29 -9.64 20.74
N THR A 165 -23.39 -10.61 20.89
CA THR A 165 -22.52 -10.73 22.06
C THR A 165 -21.12 -11.16 21.61
N GLU A 166 -20.10 -10.37 21.95
CA GLU A 166 -18.68 -10.71 21.75
C GLU A 166 -18.33 -12.01 22.52
N PRO A 167 -17.30 -12.79 22.14
CA PRO A 167 -16.94 -14.05 22.81
C PRO A 167 -16.76 -13.98 24.34
N SER A 168 -16.38 -12.82 24.88
CA SER A 168 -16.25 -12.53 26.32
C SER A 168 -17.59 -12.41 27.08
N GLY A 169 -18.72 -12.34 26.38
CA GLY A 169 -20.02 -11.99 26.96
C GLY A 169 -20.38 -10.49 26.87
N THR A 170 -19.53 -9.67 26.23
CA THR A 170 -19.78 -8.23 26.04
C THR A 170 -20.87 -7.98 25.00
N ALA A 171 -21.85 -7.11 25.29
CA ALA A 171 -22.90 -6.79 24.33
C ALA A 171 -22.36 -5.97 23.13
N THR A 172 -22.90 -6.21 21.94
CA THR A 172 -22.44 -5.59 20.69
C THR A 172 -23.56 -5.51 19.66
N TYR A 173 -23.30 -4.94 18.48
CA TYR A 173 -24.18 -5.00 17.32
C TYR A 173 -23.44 -5.56 16.10
N ALA A 174 -24.04 -6.55 15.45
CA ALA A 174 -23.76 -6.81 14.03
C ALA A 174 -24.53 -5.76 13.22
N ILE A 175 -23.84 -5.07 12.30
CA ILE A 175 -24.37 -3.88 11.64
C ILE A 175 -24.36 -3.97 10.11
N GLU A 176 -25.34 -3.31 9.49
CA GLU A 176 -25.41 -3.07 8.05
C GLU A 176 -25.88 -1.64 7.76
N GLN A 177 -25.09 -0.85 7.03
CA GLN A 177 -25.50 0.44 6.46
C GLN A 177 -25.46 0.38 4.94
N ARG A 178 -26.55 0.80 4.30
CA ARG A 178 -26.70 0.83 2.83
C ARG A 178 -26.69 2.25 2.30
N PHE A 179 -26.06 2.45 1.16
CA PHE A 179 -25.95 3.72 0.45
C PHE A 179 -26.40 3.56 -1.00
N ALA A 180 -27.24 4.49 -1.44
CA ALA A 180 -27.60 4.65 -2.84
C ALA A 180 -26.52 5.50 -3.52
N LEU A 181 -25.66 4.83 -4.29
CA LEU A 181 -24.71 5.47 -5.19
C LEU A 181 -25.41 6.02 -6.43
N THR A 182 -24.82 7.03 -7.03
CA THR A 182 -25.16 7.46 -8.39
C THR A 182 -24.71 6.42 -9.43
N PRO A 183 -25.37 6.30 -10.59
CA PRO A 183 -24.94 5.35 -11.63
C PRO A 183 -23.63 5.73 -12.32
N ASP A 184 -23.22 6.98 -12.23
CA ASP A 184 -22.10 7.59 -12.95
C ASP A 184 -20.86 7.88 -12.08
N GLU A 185 -20.74 7.26 -10.89
CA GLU A 185 -19.55 7.39 -10.04
C GLU A 185 -18.73 6.10 -9.91
N SER A 186 -17.41 6.24 -9.96
CA SER A 186 -16.42 5.21 -9.60
C SER A 186 -15.93 5.37 -8.17
N LEU A 187 -15.50 4.26 -7.56
CA LEU A 187 -15.09 4.17 -6.16
C LEU A 187 -13.67 3.60 -6.00
N TYR A 188 -12.91 4.21 -5.09
CA TYR A 188 -11.50 3.92 -4.81
C TYR A 188 -11.25 3.88 -3.30
N GLY A 189 -10.01 3.62 -2.90
CA GLY A 189 -9.61 3.52 -1.50
C GLY A 189 -9.70 2.07 -1.02
N LEU A 190 -10.21 1.83 0.18
CA LEU A 190 -10.30 0.53 0.87
C LEU A 190 -8.97 -0.21 1.13
N GLY A 191 -7.92 0.00 0.34
CA GLY A 191 -6.57 -0.53 0.53
C GLY A 191 -6.09 -1.39 -0.65
N GLN A 192 -5.56 -2.59 -0.36
CA GLN A 192 -5.08 -3.58 -1.33
C GLN A 192 -5.66 -4.94 -0.98
N TYR A 193 -6.01 -5.76 -1.98
CA TYR A 193 -6.57 -7.11 -1.78
C TYR A 193 -5.89 -8.12 -2.70
N ASN A 194 -6.11 -9.41 -2.43
CA ASN A 194 -5.55 -10.51 -3.23
C ASN A 194 -6.01 -10.47 -4.71
N GLU A 195 -7.14 -9.81 -5.02
CA GLU A 195 -7.61 -9.56 -6.39
C GLU A 195 -7.27 -8.12 -6.86
N PRO A 196 -6.87 -7.92 -8.13
CA PRO A 196 -6.51 -6.60 -8.67
C PRO A 196 -7.76 -5.76 -8.96
N TYR A 197 -8.19 -4.96 -7.98
CA TYR A 197 -9.24 -3.96 -8.13
C TYR A 197 -8.65 -2.55 -8.30
N MET A 198 -9.05 -1.86 -9.37
CA MET A 198 -8.87 -0.40 -9.47
C MET A 198 -10.15 0.33 -9.05
N ASP A 199 -11.32 -0.08 -9.57
CA ASP A 199 -12.63 0.47 -9.20
C ASP A 199 -13.44 -0.58 -8.41
N TYR A 200 -14.02 -0.16 -7.28
CA TYR A 200 -14.83 -1.00 -6.39
C TYR A 200 -16.33 -1.04 -6.77
N ARG A 201 -16.77 -0.34 -7.82
CA ARG A 201 -18.13 -0.53 -8.35
C ARG A 201 -18.36 -1.99 -8.78
N GLY A 202 -19.50 -2.55 -8.36
CA GLY A 202 -19.87 -3.94 -8.64
C GLY A 202 -18.99 -4.99 -7.96
N ARG A 203 -18.26 -4.66 -6.89
CA ARG A 203 -17.38 -5.60 -6.16
C ARG A 203 -17.95 -6.01 -4.81
N ASP A 204 -17.68 -7.26 -4.45
CA ASP A 204 -17.75 -7.79 -3.08
C ASP A 204 -16.32 -7.86 -2.51
N VAL A 205 -16.13 -7.38 -1.28
CA VAL A 205 -14.82 -7.27 -0.63
C VAL A 205 -14.92 -7.75 0.81
N LEU A 206 -14.18 -8.81 1.13
CA LEU A 206 -13.92 -9.24 2.51
C LEU A 206 -12.80 -8.37 3.10
N MET A 207 -13.11 -7.64 4.17
CA MET A 207 -12.17 -6.72 4.82
C MET A 207 -11.55 -7.42 6.03
N VAL A 208 -10.55 -8.26 5.75
CA VAL A 208 -9.64 -8.90 6.71
C VAL A 208 -8.20 -8.68 6.22
N GLN A 209 -7.27 -8.36 7.11
CA GLN A 209 -5.85 -8.23 6.76
C GLN A 209 -5.29 -9.57 6.26
N THR A 210 -4.44 -9.54 5.23
CA THR A 210 -3.65 -10.71 4.78
C THR A 210 -2.24 -10.26 4.45
N ASN A 211 -1.30 -11.20 4.33
CA ASN A 211 0.10 -10.94 3.96
C ASN A 211 0.21 -10.01 2.75
N ILE A 212 -0.61 -10.26 1.72
CA ILE A 212 -0.66 -9.48 0.46
C ILE A 212 -1.89 -8.54 0.36
N GLY A 213 -2.59 -8.30 1.48
CA GLY A 213 -3.86 -7.58 1.52
C GLY A 213 -3.95 -6.61 2.71
N ILE A 214 -3.99 -5.32 2.39
CA ILE A 214 -3.96 -4.21 3.34
C ILE A 214 -5.36 -3.61 3.44
N VAL A 215 -5.98 -3.62 4.62
CA VAL A 215 -7.32 -3.04 4.83
C VAL A 215 -7.24 -1.63 5.41
N VAL A 216 -7.73 -0.64 4.67
CA VAL A 216 -7.85 0.75 5.14
C VAL A 216 -9.29 1.23 4.87
N PRO A 217 -10.19 1.29 5.86
CA PRO A 217 -11.63 1.50 5.65
C PRO A 217 -12.02 2.96 5.31
N PHE A 218 -11.32 3.58 4.37
CA PHE A 218 -11.67 4.86 3.75
C PHE A 218 -11.98 4.65 2.27
N LEU A 219 -13.23 4.90 1.89
CA LEU A 219 -13.73 4.86 0.52
C LEU A 219 -13.72 6.27 -0.07
N VAL A 220 -13.35 6.44 -1.34
CA VAL A 220 -13.32 7.74 -2.04
C VAL A 220 -14.04 7.66 -3.37
N SER A 221 -14.88 8.66 -3.68
CA SER A 221 -15.69 8.74 -4.91
C SER A 221 -15.22 9.85 -5.85
N THR A 222 -15.36 9.58 -7.16
CA THR A 222 -15.28 10.59 -8.25
C THR A 222 -16.20 11.80 -8.07
N ARG A 223 -17.25 11.74 -7.24
CA ARG A 223 -18.09 12.91 -6.89
C ARG A 223 -17.40 13.90 -5.94
N ARG A 224 -16.12 13.63 -5.58
CA ARG A 224 -15.31 14.34 -4.60
C ARG A 224 -15.93 14.31 -3.19
N TYR A 225 -16.24 13.09 -2.74
CA TYR A 225 -16.47 12.78 -1.33
C TYR A 225 -15.68 11.54 -0.91
N GLY A 226 -15.50 11.37 0.41
CA GLY A 226 -14.98 10.16 1.02
C GLY A 226 -15.81 9.72 2.24
N LEU A 227 -15.68 8.46 2.60
CA LEU A 227 -16.40 7.81 3.71
C LEU A 227 -15.40 6.98 4.54
N LEU A 228 -15.12 7.41 5.76
CA LEU A 228 -14.34 6.65 6.74
C LEU A 228 -15.30 5.83 7.60
N TRP A 229 -15.14 4.51 7.59
CA TRP A 229 -15.95 3.58 8.36
C TRP A 229 -15.18 3.13 9.61
N ASP A 230 -15.58 3.60 10.79
CA ASP A 230 -14.78 3.53 12.02
C ASP A 230 -15.17 2.30 12.86
N THR A 231 -14.80 1.11 12.36
CA THR A 231 -15.05 -0.18 13.02
C THR A 231 -13.90 -1.16 12.74
N TYR A 232 -13.57 -2.03 13.70
CA TYR A 232 -12.28 -2.74 13.76
C TYR A 232 -12.36 -4.27 13.57
N SER A 233 -13.57 -4.83 13.55
CA SER A 233 -13.83 -6.27 13.43
C SER A 233 -13.60 -6.78 12.00
N LYS A 234 -13.96 -8.04 11.72
CA LYS A 234 -14.28 -8.44 10.34
C LYS A 234 -15.34 -7.51 9.76
N MET A 235 -15.16 -7.10 8.52
CA MET A 235 -16.12 -6.27 7.79
C MET A 235 -16.30 -6.77 6.36
N THR A 236 -17.37 -6.33 5.69
CA THR A 236 -17.48 -6.46 4.23
C THR A 236 -17.99 -5.17 3.60
N PHE A 237 -17.50 -4.90 2.39
CA PHE A 237 -18.09 -3.96 1.45
C PHE A 237 -18.69 -4.74 0.28
N SER A 238 -19.87 -4.35 -0.19
CA SER A 238 -20.51 -4.94 -1.37
C SER A 238 -21.29 -3.87 -2.15
N ASP A 239 -20.99 -3.66 -3.44
CA ASP A 239 -21.82 -2.85 -4.35
C ASP A 239 -22.54 -3.73 -5.37
N GLY A 240 -23.87 -3.61 -5.46
CA GLY A 240 -24.69 -4.46 -6.32
C GLY A 240 -26.15 -4.03 -6.40
N PRO A 241 -27.09 -4.93 -6.75
CA PRO A 241 -28.51 -4.61 -6.93
C PRO A 241 -29.24 -4.02 -5.72
N GLN A 242 -28.59 -4.01 -4.55
CA GLN A 242 -29.12 -3.52 -3.28
C GLN A 242 -28.34 -2.30 -2.74
N GLY A 243 -27.70 -1.55 -3.65
CA GLY A 243 -26.82 -0.43 -3.34
C GLY A 243 -25.43 -0.86 -2.89
N ALA A 244 -24.62 0.12 -2.48
CA ALA A 244 -23.37 -0.12 -1.77
C ALA A 244 -23.66 -0.37 -0.30
N VAL A 245 -23.04 -1.37 0.30
CA VAL A 245 -23.34 -1.81 1.66
C VAL A 245 -22.05 -2.07 2.43
N PHE A 246 -21.94 -1.44 3.60
CA PHE A 246 -20.93 -1.76 4.60
C PHE A 246 -21.54 -2.63 5.70
N ARG A 247 -20.79 -3.64 6.14
CA ARG A 247 -21.15 -4.52 7.26
C ARG A 247 -19.99 -4.70 8.21
N ALA A 248 -20.30 -4.92 9.49
CA ALA A 248 -19.35 -5.36 10.50
C ALA A 248 -20.03 -6.36 11.44
N GLU A 249 -19.27 -7.34 11.94
CA GLU A 249 -19.79 -8.34 12.88
C GLU A 249 -19.88 -7.81 14.32
N ASP A 250 -18.91 -7.01 14.75
CA ASP A 250 -18.77 -6.54 16.13
C ASP A 250 -18.57 -5.01 16.18
N ALA A 251 -19.69 -4.27 16.18
CA ALA A 251 -19.71 -2.81 16.27
C ALA A 251 -20.51 -2.32 17.49
N PRO A 252 -19.93 -2.37 18.72
CA PRO A 252 -20.65 -2.02 19.94
C PRO A 252 -21.00 -0.53 20.09
N ALA A 253 -20.40 0.36 19.28
CA ALA A 253 -20.84 1.76 19.16
C ALA A 253 -22.13 1.94 18.34
N GLY A 254 -22.59 0.88 17.65
CA GLY A 254 -23.55 0.97 16.56
C GLY A 254 -22.84 1.25 15.22
N VAL A 255 -23.55 1.85 14.28
CA VAL A 255 -22.94 2.37 13.05
C VAL A 255 -22.23 3.68 13.38
N ASP A 256 -20.95 3.82 13.01
CA ASP A 256 -20.19 5.06 13.17
C ASP A 256 -19.31 5.30 11.93
N TYR A 257 -19.52 6.43 11.25
CA TYR A 257 -18.79 6.79 10.05
C TYR A 257 -18.57 8.30 9.94
N TYR A 258 -17.57 8.71 9.16
CA TYR A 258 -17.29 10.11 8.86
C TYR A 258 -17.43 10.33 7.35
N PHE A 259 -18.27 11.29 6.98
CA PHE A 259 -18.43 11.76 5.61
C PHE A 259 -17.56 13.00 5.40
N VAL A 260 -16.78 13.01 4.32
CA VAL A 260 -15.83 14.07 3.95
C VAL A 260 -16.17 14.56 2.55
N ALA A 261 -16.49 15.85 2.37
CA ALA A 261 -16.63 16.48 1.06
C ALA A 261 -15.45 17.41 0.76
N GLY A 262 -15.11 17.56 -0.53
CA GLY A 262 -14.14 18.54 -1.04
C GLY A 262 -14.48 18.94 -2.48
N ASP A 263 -13.95 20.06 -2.98
CA ASP A 263 -14.12 20.46 -4.39
C ASP A 263 -13.18 19.64 -5.32
N THR A 264 -12.05 19.18 -4.80
CA THR A 264 -11.14 18.20 -5.41
C THR A 264 -11.12 16.87 -4.65
N MET A 265 -10.56 15.82 -5.27
CA MET A 265 -10.29 14.55 -4.56
C MET A 265 -9.09 14.66 -3.61
N ASP A 266 -8.16 15.59 -3.82
CA ASP A 266 -7.09 15.88 -2.85
C ASP A 266 -7.63 16.46 -1.55
N GLU A 267 -8.62 17.37 -1.60
CA GLU A 267 -9.29 17.88 -0.40
C GLU A 267 -10.00 16.78 0.40
N VAL A 268 -10.50 15.74 -0.26
CA VAL A 268 -11.06 14.55 0.42
C VAL A 268 -9.97 13.78 1.17
N ILE A 269 -8.77 13.65 0.60
CA ILE A 269 -7.62 13.06 1.31
C ILE A 269 -7.15 13.99 2.44
N ALA A 270 -7.10 15.30 2.23
CA ALA A 270 -6.76 16.28 3.26
C ALA A 270 -7.75 16.24 4.44
N GLY A 271 -9.05 16.10 4.17
CA GLY A 271 -10.08 15.90 5.20
C GLY A 271 -9.90 14.60 5.99
N TYR A 272 -9.47 13.52 5.33
CA TYR A 272 -9.05 12.29 6.02
C TYR A 272 -7.80 12.49 6.88
N ARG A 273 -6.80 13.26 6.42
CA ARG A 273 -5.58 13.59 7.19
C ARG A 273 -5.90 14.50 8.38
N HIS A 274 -6.86 15.41 8.25
CA HIS A 274 -7.40 16.21 9.35
C HIS A 274 -8.07 15.33 10.41
N LEU A 275 -8.94 14.40 10.00
CA LEU A 275 -9.58 13.44 10.91
C LEU A 275 -8.56 12.51 11.61
N SER A 276 -7.65 11.90 10.84
CA SER A 276 -6.86 10.75 11.28
C SER A 276 -5.37 11.03 11.55
N GLY A 277 -4.92 12.27 11.34
CA GLY A 277 -3.55 12.72 11.54
C GLY A 277 -2.76 12.90 10.22
N ALA A 278 -1.94 13.96 10.17
CA ALA A 278 -1.03 14.20 9.05
C ALA A 278 0.04 13.08 8.96
N ALA A 279 0.50 12.79 7.74
CA ALA A 279 1.64 11.90 7.51
C ALA A 279 2.94 12.69 7.74
N PRO A 280 3.82 12.30 8.68
CA PRO A 280 5.06 13.04 8.91
C PRO A 280 6.02 12.96 7.72
N MET A 281 6.94 13.91 7.62
CA MET A 281 8.07 13.79 6.69
C MET A 281 8.96 12.61 7.10
N PHE A 282 9.20 11.70 6.16
CA PHE A 282 10.24 10.69 6.31
C PHE A 282 11.65 11.31 6.24
N PRO A 283 12.68 10.58 6.70
CA PRO A 283 14.07 10.92 6.40
C PRO A 283 14.30 11.00 4.88
N LYS A 284 15.18 11.89 4.44
CA LYS A 284 15.49 12.13 3.02
C LYS A 284 16.11 10.91 2.33
N TYR A 285 16.85 10.11 3.09
CA TYR A 285 17.38 8.81 2.63
C TYR A 285 16.27 7.80 2.29
N ALA A 286 15.08 7.91 2.91
CA ALA A 286 13.95 7.01 2.64
C ALA A 286 13.34 7.21 1.24
N PHE A 287 13.73 8.26 0.51
CA PHE A 287 13.34 8.47 -0.87
C PHE A 287 14.41 8.01 -1.89
N GLY A 288 15.57 7.53 -1.42
CA GLY A 288 16.60 6.87 -2.24
C GLY A 288 16.28 5.40 -2.54
N LEU A 289 17.31 4.61 -2.90
CA LEU A 289 17.20 3.15 -3.07
C LEU A 289 17.40 2.42 -1.74
N PHE A 290 16.51 1.45 -1.48
CA PHE A 290 16.68 0.38 -0.52
C PHE A 290 17.10 -0.91 -1.23
N MET A 291 18.28 -1.44 -0.89
CA MET A 291 18.66 -2.81 -1.24
C MET A 291 18.33 -3.74 -0.07
N SER A 292 17.49 -4.73 -0.33
CA SER A 292 17.14 -5.78 0.61
C SER A 292 17.19 -7.15 -0.07
N LYS A 293 17.31 -8.20 0.74
CA LYS A 293 17.28 -9.59 0.31
C LYS A 293 16.73 -10.41 1.47
N GLU A 294 15.96 -11.46 1.17
CA GLU A 294 15.75 -12.60 2.08
C GLU A 294 16.85 -13.64 1.80
N ARG A 295 17.86 -13.80 2.66
CA ARG A 295 18.28 -12.91 3.75
C ARG A 295 19.79 -12.70 3.76
N TYR A 296 20.25 -11.53 4.20
CA TYR A 296 21.68 -11.37 4.52
C TYR A 296 22.00 -12.19 5.79
N ALA A 297 22.92 -13.14 5.63
CA ALA A 297 23.18 -14.16 6.65
C ALA A 297 24.09 -13.67 7.78
N THR A 298 25.05 -12.78 7.47
CA THR A 298 26.11 -12.30 8.37
C THR A 298 26.43 -10.82 8.15
N GLN A 299 26.99 -10.20 9.20
CA GLN A 299 27.58 -8.86 9.20
C GLN A 299 28.58 -8.65 8.05
N GLN A 300 29.42 -9.65 7.77
CA GLN A 300 30.39 -9.58 6.68
C GLN A 300 29.69 -9.44 5.33
N ARG A 301 28.69 -10.28 5.03
CA ARG A 301 27.99 -10.26 3.74
C ARG A 301 27.28 -8.92 3.50
N LEU A 302 26.62 -8.38 4.53
CA LEU A 302 25.94 -7.08 4.47
C LEU A 302 26.92 -5.93 4.16
N LEU A 303 28.09 -5.92 4.80
CA LEU A 303 29.13 -4.92 4.55
C LEU A 303 29.80 -5.09 3.18
N GLU A 304 30.02 -6.31 2.70
CA GLU A 304 30.52 -6.59 1.34
C GLU A 304 29.58 -6.08 0.25
N VAL A 305 28.27 -6.35 0.39
CA VAL A 305 27.24 -5.84 -0.51
C VAL A 305 27.28 -4.31 -0.53
N THR A 306 27.26 -3.67 0.64
CA THR A 306 27.24 -2.19 0.74
C THR A 306 28.51 -1.55 0.16
N ARG A 307 29.70 -2.12 0.41
CA ARG A 307 30.96 -1.69 -0.22
C ARG A 307 30.88 -1.77 -1.74
N ARG A 308 30.38 -2.89 -2.28
CA ARG A 308 30.33 -3.10 -3.72
C ARG A 308 29.39 -2.13 -4.45
N PHE A 309 28.32 -1.64 -3.81
CA PHE A 309 27.53 -0.52 -4.35
C PHE A 309 28.39 0.73 -4.56
N ARG A 310 29.23 1.11 -3.59
CA ARG A 310 30.14 2.26 -3.69
C ARG A 310 31.26 2.04 -4.72
N GLU A 311 31.80 0.83 -4.81
CA GLU A 311 32.82 0.45 -5.80
C GLU A 311 32.29 0.50 -7.24
N GLU A 312 31.10 -0.05 -7.49
CA GLU A 312 30.39 -0.01 -8.79
C GLU A 312 29.82 1.39 -9.14
N ARG A 313 29.98 2.35 -8.22
CA ARG A 313 29.37 3.69 -8.24
C ARG A 313 27.86 3.64 -8.50
N PHE A 314 27.18 2.68 -7.89
CA PHE A 314 25.74 2.49 -7.97
C PHE A 314 25.08 3.17 -6.76
N PRO A 315 24.10 4.07 -6.95
CA PRO A 315 23.45 4.77 -5.83
C PRO A 315 22.74 3.82 -4.84
N LEU A 316 22.86 4.10 -3.55
CA LEU A 316 22.23 3.34 -2.46
C LEU A 316 22.15 4.21 -1.21
N ASP A 317 20.97 4.31 -0.58
CA ASP A 317 20.81 4.97 0.72
C ASP A 317 20.68 3.98 1.86
N VAL A 318 19.90 2.90 1.67
CA VAL A 318 19.56 1.98 2.76
C VAL A 318 19.92 0.53 2.39
N ILE A 319 20.68 -0.11 3.26
CA ILE A 319 20.84 -1.56 3.28
C ILE A 319 19.90 -2.13 4.35
N VAL A 320 19.22 -3.24 4.04
CA VAL A 320 18.21 -3.82 4.93
C VAL A 320 18.71 -5.16 5.48
N GLN A 321 18.73 -5.30 6.81
CA GLN A 321 18.91 -6.58 7.48
C GLN A 321 17.54 -7.23 7.75
N ASP A 322 17.31 -8.34 7.07
CA ASP A 322 16.14 -9.19 7.20
C ASP A 322 16.20 -10.11 8.44
N TRP A 323 15.18 -10.94 8.65
CA TRP A 323 14.99 -11.88 9.76
C TRP A 323 16.20 -12.78 10.09
N GLN A 324 16.14 -13.41 11.25
CA GLN A 324 17.19 -14.30 11.80
C GLN A 324 18.54 -13.62 12.09
N TYR A 325 18.68 -12.29 12.23
CA TYR A 325 19.93 -11.72 12.79
C TYR A 325 20.08 -12.01 14.30
N TRP A 326 18.97 -12.23 15.00
CA TRP A 326 18.87 -12.56 16.43
C TRP A 326 19.33 -13.97 16.80
N GLY A 327 19.28 -14.90 15.85
CA GLY A 327 19.33 -16.34 16.11
C GLY A 327 18.66 -17.11 14.98
N GLY A 328 18.41 -18.40 15.14
CA GLY A 328 17.76 -19.21 14.12
C GLY A 328 17.64 -20.69 14.45
N GLU A 329 17.35 -21.50 13.43
CA GLU A 329 17.34 -22.95 13.53
C GLU A 329 18.76 -23.51 13.64
N LYS A 330 19.00 -24.38 14.63
CA LYS A 330 20.22 -25.18 14.78
C LYS A 330 19.82 -26.64 15.01
N ASN A 331 20.33 -27.56 14.18
CA ASN A 331 20.08 -29.01 14.26
C ASN A 331 18.58 -29.44 14.24
N GLY A 332 17.74 -28.78 13.43
CA GLY A 332 16.31 -29.13 13.32
C GLY A 332 15.42 -28.52 14.41
N GLN A 333 15.94 -27.55 15.19
CA GLN A 333 15.22 -26.89 16.28
C GLN A 333 15.51 -25.39 16.32
N TRP A 334 14.49 -24.57 16.56
CA TRP A 334 14.65 -23.13 16.76
C TRP A 334 15.24 -22.82 18.12
N ASP A 335 16.24 -21.94 18.15
CA ASP A 335 16.96 -21.53 19.36
C ASP A 335 16.14 -20.71 20.36
N GLY A 336 14.90 -20.31 20.02
CA GLY A 336 14.00 -19.54 20.89
C GLY A 336 14.26 -18.03 20.90
N ASN A 337 15.22 -17.53 20.11
CA ASN A 337 15.64 -16.12 20.09
C ASN A 337 14.79 -15.21 19.16
N TRP A 338 13.69 -15.73 18.59
CA TRP A 338 12.93 -15.08 17.52
C TRP A 338 12.55 -13.63 17.82
N SER A 339 12.97 -12.68 16.98
CA SER A 339 12.75 -11.24 17.15
C SER A 339 13.04 -10.68 18.55
N GLY A 340 13.98 -11.27 19.29
CA GLY A 340 14.34 -10.84 20.65
C GLY A 340 15.07 -9.50 20.76
N MET A 341 15.17 -8.74 19.65
CA MET A 341 15.96 -7.49 19.54
C MET A 341 17.45 -7.65 19.91
N ILE A 342 17.97 -8.87 19.76
CA ILE A 342 19.38 -9.23 20.03
C ILE A 342 20.11 -9.56 18.73
N TRP A 343 21.43 -9.72 18.80
CA TRP A 343 22.29 -10.06 17.66
C TRP A 343 23.06 -11.35 17.94
N ASP A 344 22.93 -12.34 17.06
CA ASP A 344 23.65 -13.62 17.13
C ASP A 344 25.14 -13.38 16.86
N ARG A 345 25.95 -13.47 17.92
CA ARG A 345 27.38 -13.13 17.90
C ARG A 345 28.22 -14.03 16.98
N GLU A 346 27.72 -15.20 16.58
CA GLU A 346 28.41 -16.04 15.59
C GLU A 346 28.36 -15.45 14.18
N ARG A 347 27.34 -14.63 13.87
CA ARG A 347 27.09 -14.05 12.53
C ARG A 347 27.16 -12.53 12.51
N TYR A 348 26.97 -11.90 13.66
CA TYR A 348 27.05 -10.45 13.91
C TYR A 348 27.94 -10.20 15.14
N PRO A 349 29.27 -10.45 15.03
CA PRO A 349 30.19 -10.35 16.17
C PRO A 349 30.41 -8.91 16.68
N ASP A 350 30.20 -7.88 15.85
CA ASP A 350 30.29 -6.47 16.23
C ASP A 350 29.24 -5.62 15.47
N PRO A 351 27.96 -5.66 15.88
CA PRO A 351 26.89 -4.91 15.20
C PRO A 351 27.06 -3.39 15.37
N VAL A 352 27.71 -2.92 16.44
CA VAL A 352 28.02 -1.49 16.64
C VAL A 352 29.06 -1.02 15.62
N GLY A 353 30.14 -1.79 15.43
CA GLY A 353 31.14 -1.55 14.39
C GLY A 353 30.56 -1.70 12.98
N MET A 354 29.59 -2.61 12.76
CA MET A 354 28.85 -2.73 11.51
C MET A 354 28.11 -1.43 11.18
N VAL A 355 27.25 -0.95 12.07
CA VAL A 355 26.48 0.29 11.87
C VAL A 355 27.40 1.50 11.71
N ARG A 356 28.47 1.60 12.51
CA ARG A 356 29.50 2.63 12.33
C ARG A 356 30.14 2.60 10.93
N THR A 357 30.53 1.41 10.45
CA THR A 357 31.09 1.24 9.09
C THR A 357 30.09 1.66 8.01
N LEU A 358 28.81 1.31 8.16
CA LEU A 358 27.74 1.72 7.24
C LEU A 358 27.61 3.24 7.18
N HIS A 359 27.60 3.91 8.33
CA HIS A 359 27.30 5.34 8.42
C HIS A 359 28.50 6.21 8.04
N ASP A 360 29.66 5.90 8.62
CA ASP A 360 30.80 6.80 8.66
C ASP A 360 31.74 6.54 7.45
N ASP A 361 31.94 5.28 7.04
CA ASP A 361 32.79 4.91 5.89
C ASP A 361 32.00 4.77 4.57
N LEU A 362 30.75 4.30 4.64
CA LEU A 362 29.95 3.92 3.46
C LEU A 362 28.75 4.83 3.19
N HIS A 363 28.43 5.74 4.10
CA HIS A 363 27.29 6.67 4.02
C HIS A 363 25.96 5.99 3.62
N ALA A 364 25.72 4.80 4.18
CA ALA A 364 24.47 4.06 4.07
C ALA A 364 23.79 4.02 5.45
N ARG A 365 22.47 3.86 5.43
CA ARG A 365 21.60 3.70 6.60
C ARG A 365 21.23 2.23 6.78
N LEU A 366 21.00 1.80 8.02
CA LEU A 366 20.58 0.42 8.31
C LEU A 366 19.09 0.36 8.67
N MET A 367 18.33 -0.42 7.91
CA MET A 367 17.00 -0.89 8.30
C MET A 367 17.10 -2.31 8.88
N VAL A 368 16.34 -2.64 9.93
CA VAL A 368 16.37 -3.97 10.56
C VAL A 368 14.95 -4.54 10.77
N SER A 369 14.77 -5.83 10.44
CA SER A 369 13.52 -6.59 10.66
C SER A 369 13.16 -6.72 12.16
N ILE A 370 11.87 -6.58 12.47
CA ILE A 370 11.27 -6.76 13.79
C ILE A 370 9.89 -7.42 13.61
N TRP A 371 9.49 -8.29 14.53
CA TRP A 371 8.23 -9.06 14.42
C TRP A 371 7.41 -8.91 15.72
N PRO A 372 6.07 -9.04 15.65
CA PRO A 372 5.22 -9.12 16.84
C PRO A 372 5.24 -10.51 17.49
N SER A 373 5.67 -11.55 16.76
CA SER A 373 6.05 -12.82 17.36
C SER A 373 7.38 -12.67 18.10
N VAL A 374 7.40 -12.96 19.40
CA VAL A 374 8.57 -12.85 20.28
C VAL A 374 8.95 -14.24 20.78
N GLY A 375 10.22 -14.62 20.61
CA GLY A 375 10.81 -15.89 20.99
C GLY A 375 10.90 -16.09 22.50
N ASN A 376 10.51 -17.28 22.96
CA ASN A 376 10.31 -17.59 24.38
C ASN A 376 11.56 -17.51 25.26
N ASP A 377 12.76 -17.62 24.69
CA ASP A 377 14.01 -17.70 25.45
C ASP A 377 14.69 -16.32 25.60
N THR A 378 13.97 -15.22 25.31
CA THR A 378 14.49 -13.84 25.23
C THR A 378 14.14 -12.99 26.44
N GLU A 379 14.97 -12.00 26.79
CA GLU A 379 14.65 -11.01 27.84
C GLU A 379 13.31 -10.28 27.58
N LEU A 380 13.01 -9.98 26.30
CA LEU A 380 11.74 -9.38 25.89
C LEU A 380 10.55 -10.29 26.19
N ALA A 381 10.66 -11.59 25.89
CA ALA A 381 9.62 -12.56 26.25
C ALA A 381 9.41 -12.65 27.76
N HIS A 382 10.47 -12.69 28.56
CA HIS A 382 10.37 -12.79 30.01
C HIS A 382 9.73 -11.54 30.65
N ASP A 383 10.09 -10.34 30.18
CA ASP A 383 9.44 -9.10 30.64
C ASP A 383 7.96 -9.03 30.26
N LEU A 384 7.59 -9.48 29.05
CA LEU A 384 6.18 -9.52 28.62
C LEU A 384 5.38 -10.60 29.36
N ASP A 385 5.98 -11.76 29.63
CA ASP A 385 5.34 -12.87 30.34
C ASP A 385 5.08 -12.53 31.82
N ALA A 386 5.92 -11.69 32.44
CA ALA A 386 5.73 -11.24 33.82
C ALA A 386 4.40 -10.51 34.02
N GLU A 387 3.98 -9.72 33.03
CA GLU A 387 2.70 -8.99 33.02
C GLU A 387 1.60 -9.73 32.22
N GLY A 388 1.86 -10.95 31.74
CA GLY A 388 0.90 -11.78 30.99
C GLY A 388 0.61 -11.33 29.56
N LEU A 389 1.50 -10.55 28.94
CA LEU A 389 1.28 -9.83 27.68
C LEU A 389 1.74 -10.59 26.42
N ARG A 390 1.62 -11.93 26.41
CA ARG A 390 1.81 -12.77 25.21
C ARG A 390 0.75 -13.87 25.12
N PHE A 391 0.30 -14.17 23.89
CA PHE A 391 -0.79 -15.11 23.63
C PHE A 391 -0.29 -16.55 23.36
N GLU A 392 -0.97 -17.57 23.89
CA GLU A 392 -0.47 -18.95 23.91
C GLU A 392 -0.30 -19.69 22.56
N PRO A 393 -1.03 -19.36 21.47
CA PRO A 393 -0.74 -19.95 20.16
C PRO A 393 0.70 -19.65 19.68
N LEU A 394 1.49 -20.70 19.50
CA LEU A 394 2.89 -20.62 19.11
C LEU A 394 3.04 -20.32 17.60
N HIS A 395 3.82 -19.29 17.29
CA HIS A 395 4.12 -18.80 15.94
C HIS A 395 4.54 -19.91 14.97
N TRP A 396 3.93 -19.94 13.78
CA TRP A 396 3.97 -21.08 12.87
C TRP A 396 5.37 -21.49 12.40
N ILE A 397 6.29 -20.56 12.13
CA ILE A 397 7.65 -20.90 11.70
C ILE A 397 8.47 -21.39 12.89
N SER A 398 8.55 -20.59 13.95
CA SER A 398 9.45 -20.83 15.08
C SER A 398 9.02 -22.01 15.96
N LYS A 399 7.72 -22.21 16.13
CA LYS A 399 7.08 -23.06 17.16
C LYS A 399 7.56 -22.80 18.61
N ARG A 400 8.35 -21.74 18.85
CA ARG A 400 8.93 -21.33 20.15
C ARG A 400 8.86 -19.81 20.36
N ALA A 401 7.89 -19.15 19.71
CA ALA A 401 7.62 -17.72 19.82
C ALA A 401 6.11 -17.48 19.97
N ARG A 402 5.70 -16.39 20.62
CA ARG A 402 4.31 -16.02 20.90
C ARG A 402 4.07 -14.56 20.53
N ILE A 403 2.87 -14.23 20.04
CA ILE A 403 2.49 -12.85 19.70
C ILE A 403 2.38 -12.01 20.99
N TYR A 404 2.97 -10.81 21.00
CA TYR A 404 2.83 -9.88 22.12
C TYR A 404 1.54 -9.05 22.04
N ASP A 405 1.03 -8.60 23.19
CA ASP A 405 -0.14 -7.74 23.24
C ASP A 405 0.19 -6.27 22.92
N ALA A 406 0.08 -5.91 21.65
CA ALA A 406 0.21 -4.53 21.18
C ALA A 406 -0.97 -3.62 21.59
N PHE A 407 -2.10 -4.16 22.07
CA PHE A 407 -3.20 -3.36 22.61
C PHE A 407 -2.85 -2.80 23.98
N SER A 408 -2.04 -3.52 24.76
CA SER A 408 -1.50 -3.04 26.04
C SER A 408 -0.52 -1.88 25.84
N ASP A 409 -0.78 -0.74 26.48
CA ASP A 409 0.15 0.40 26.56
C ASP A 409 1.51 -0.03 27.16
N GLU A 410 1.46 -0.91 28.16
CA GLU A 410 2.63 -1.50 28.81
C GLU A 410 3.35 -2.53 27.92
N GLY A 411 2.59 -3.34 27.18
CA GLY A 411 3.16 -4.29 26.20
C GLY A 411 3.97 -3.59 25.12
N ARG A 412 3.44 -2.47 24.60
CA ARG A 412 4.15 -1.59 23.66
C ARG A 412 5.37 -0.92 24.30
N ALA A 413 5.29 -0.50 25.55
CA ALA A 413 6.43 0.08 26.27
C ALA A 413 7.56 -0.92 26.52
N ILE A 414 7.24 -2.16 26.91
CA ILE A 414 8.18 -3.27 27.08
C ILE A 414 8.83 -3.67 25.75
N TYR A 415 8.03 -3.78 24.68
CA TYR A 415 8.53 -4.03 23.33
C TYR A 415 9.50 -2.93 22.86
N PHE A 416 9.14 -1.66 23.03
CA PHE A 416 9.99 -0.54 22.68
C PHE A 416 11.28 -0.46 23.54
N LYS A 417 11.21 -0.76 24.84
CA LYS A 417 12.38 -0.82 25.75
C LYS A 417 13.48 -1.72 25.19
N HIS A 418 13.14 -2.94 24.77
CA HIS A 418 14.11 -3.89 24.20
C HIS A 418 14.54 -3.53 22.78
N LEU A 419 13.60 -3.05 21.95
CA LEU A 419 13.89 -2.56 20.61
C LEU A 419 14.88 -1.38 20.62
N LYS A 420 14.73 -0.43 21.55
CA LYS A 420 15.65 0.71 21.71
C LYS A 420 17.05 0.21 22.10
N LYS A 421 17.13 -0.57 23.18
CA LYS A 421 18.35 -1.21 23.70
C LYS A 421 19.11 -2.03 22.64
N GLY A 422 18.37 -2.77 21.81
CA GLY A 422 18.93 -3.72 20.84
C GLY A 422 19.31 -3.13 19.49
N LEU A 423 18.57 -2.11 19.03
CA LEU A 423 18.65 -1.58 17.67
C LEU A 423 18.93 -0.07 17.65
N LEU A 424 18.09 0.76 18.26
CA LEU A 424 18.19 2.22 18.13
C LEU A 424 19.43 2.79 18.87
N ASP A 425 19.78 2.23 20.03
CA ASP A 425 20.96 2.62 20.81
C ASP A 425 22.29 2.26 20.11
N ILE A 426 22.28 1.27 19.22
CA ILE A 426 23.42 0.95 18.33
C ILE A 426 23.37 1.72 17.00
N ARG A 427 22.50 2.74 16.90
CA ARG A 427 22.26 3.62 15.74
C ARG A 427 21.56 2.98 14.53
N VAL A 428 20.70 1.95 14.69
CA VAL A 428 19.76 1.56 13.61
C VAL A 428 18.90 2.78 13.20
N ASP A 429 18.58 2.88 11.91
CA ASP A 429 17.91 4.06 11.34
C ASP A 429 16.46 3.86 10.99
N ALA A 430 16.09 2.63 10.62
CA ALA A 430 14.73 2.30 10.26
C ALA A 430 14.38 0.89 10.70
N LEU A 431 13.09 0.65 10.85
CA LEU A 431 12.55 -0.60 11.38
C LEU A 431 11.64 -1.23 10.32
N TRP A 432 11.67 -2.55 10.22
CA TRP A 432 10.87 -3.31 9.28
C TRP A 432 9.99 -4.30 10.03
N MET A 433 8.77 -3.87 10.33
CA MET A 433 7.78 -4.57 11.14
C MET A 433 6.99 -5.58 10.29
N ASP A 434 7.48 -6.80 10.27
CA ASP A 434 6.91 -7.90 9.49
C ASP A 434 5.96 -8.77 10.33
N GLY A 435 5.10 -9.58 9.69
CA GLY A 435 4.06 -10.35 10.35
C GLY A 435 2.98 -9.49 11.05
N ALA A 436 2.83 -8.22 10.63
CA ALA A 436 2.00 -7.20 11.28
C ALA A 436 0.48 -7.42 11.14
N GLU A 437 0.06 -8.38 10.31
CA GLU A 437 -1.30 -8.94 10.23
C GLU A 437 -1.63 -9.75 11.49
N VAL A 438 -0.61 -10.20 12.22
CA VAL A 438 -0.61 -11.27 13.24
C VAL A 438 -0.57 -12.67 12.62
N GLU A 439 0.61 -13.09 12.15
CA GLU A 439 0.86 -14.48 11.77
C GLU A 439 0.85 -15.43 12.98
N VAL A 440 -0.05 -16.42 12.98
CA VAL A 440 -0.15 -17.41 14.08
C VAL A 440 0.11 -18.83 13.57
N GLY A 441 -0.77 -19.37 12.72
CA GLY A 441 -0.77 -20.75 12.23
C GLY A 441 -0.17 -20.94 10.83
N GLY A 442 -0.09 -19.88 10.03
CA GLY A 442 0.52 -19.86 8.69
C GLY A 442 0.90 -18.46 8.22
N ALA A 443 1.39 -18.36 6.98
CA ALA A 443 1.91 -17.14 6.32
C ALA A 443 0.85 -16.07 5.95
N ALA A 444 -0.31 -16.10 6.61
CA ALA A 444 -1.41 -15.13 6.49
C ALA A 444 -1.94 -14.82 5.07
N HIS A 445 -1.84 -15.73 4.10
CA HIS A 445 -2.35 -15.48 2.74
C HIS A 445 -3.89 -15.61 2.58
N ASP A 446 -4.53 -16.54 3.31
CA ASP A 446 -5.98 -16.73 3.28
C ASP A 446 -6.68 -15.90 4.40
N PRO A 447 -7.69 -15.07 4.06
CA PRO A 447 -8.36 -14.23 5.05
C PRO A 447 -9.25 -15.01 6.04
N GLY A 448 -9.71 -16.21 5.69
CA GLY A 448 -10.49 -17.07 6.58
C GLY A 448 -9.61 -17.75 7.63
N GLU A 449 -8.43 -18.23 7.24
CA GLU A 449 -7.42 -18.73 8.18
C GLU A 449 -6.96 -17.61 9.13
N VAL A 450 -6.62 -16.42 8.61
CA VAL A 450 -6.19 -15.27 9.43
C VAL A 450 -7.29 -14.86 10.41
N GLU A 451 -8.55 -14.74 9.97
CA GLU A 451 -9.68 -14.45 10.85
C GLU A 451 -9.80 -15.50 11.97
N ALA A 452 -9.76 -16.78 11.61
CA ALA A 452 -9.92 -17.89 12.55
C ALA A 452 -8.74 -18.03 13.51
N ASP A 453 -7.54 -17.62 13.12
CA ASP A 453 -6.32 -17.61 13.94
C ASP A 453 -6.32 -16.44 14.94
N ILE A 454 -6.56 -15.22 14.46
CA ILE A 454 -6.57 -14.01 15.32
C ILE A 454 -7.69 -14.12 16.37
N LYS A 455 -8.90 -14.58 15.98
CA LYS A 455 -9.98 -14.85 16.94
C LYS A 455 -9.62 -15.92 17.98
N ARG A 456 -8.72 -16.87 17.67
CA ARG A 456 -8.25 -17.92 18.59
C ARG A 456 -7.27 -17.42 19.65
N LEU A 457 -6.68 -16.22 19.47
CA LEU A 457 -5.92 -15.53 20.51
C LEU A 457 -6.84 -15.06 21.67
N GLY A 458 -8.16 -15.00 21.45
CA GLY A 458 -9.15 -14.73 22.48
C GLY A 458 -9.27 -13.25 22.81
N ARG A 459 -8.65 -12.81 23.90
CA ARG A 459 -8.78 -11.44 24.43
C ARG A 459 -7.42 -10.76 24.56
N ASN A 460 -7.35 -9.53 24.07
CA ASN A 460 -6.27 -8.59 24.33
C ASN A 460 -6.69 -7.57 25.41
N ALA A 461 -5.77 -6.68 25.80
CA ALA A 461 -5.98 -5.65 26.82
C ALA A 461 -7.17 -4.70 26.56
N MET A 462 -7.70 -4.64 25.33
CA MET A 462 -8.81 -3.76 24.94
C MET A 462 -10.15 -4.49 24.70
N GLY A 463 -10.17 -5.81 24.58
CA GLY A 463 -11.39 -6.62 24.39
C GLY A 463 -11.15 -7.95 23.66
N ASP A 464 -12.20 -8.51 23.05
CA ASP A 464 -12.07 -9.70 22.20
C ASP A 464 -11.37 -9.37 20.86
N PHE A 465 -10.55 -10.29 20.37
CA PHE A 465 -9.91 -10.16 19.07
C PHE A 465 -10.89 -10.15 17.89
N ALA A 466 -12.11 -10.71 18.04
CA ALA A 466 -13.15 -10.62 17.01
C ALA A 466 -13.52 -9.15 16.70
N ARG A 467 -13.67 -8.34 17.75
CA ARG A 467 -13.94 -6.91 17.66
C ARG A 467 -12.76 -6.10 17.12
N TYR A 468 -11.53 -6.46 17.45
CA TYR A 468 -10.33 -5.69 17.10
C TYR A 468 -9.45 -6.35 16.03
N LEU A 469 -10.07 -7.17 15.18
CA LEU A 469 -9.41 -8.08 14.22
C LEU A 469 -8.33 -7.39 13.38
N ASN A 470 -8.65 -6.23 12.80
CA ASN A 470 -7.87 -5.64 11.71
C ASN A 470 -6.88 -4.53 12.14
N VAL A 471 -6.85 -4.15 13.42
CA VAL A 471 -6.14 -2.94 13.90
C VAL A 471 -4.78 -3.20 14.54
N TYR A 472 -4.26 -4.43 14.51
CA TYR A 472 -3.01 -4.76 15.20
C TYR A 472 -1.83 -3.90 14.72
N SER A 473 -1.61 -3.81 13.40
CA SER A 473 -0.54 -3.01 12.79
C SER A 473 -0.53 -1.55 13.25
N LEU A 474 -1.70 -0.91 13.35
CA LEU A 474 -1.85 0.47 13.86
C LEU A 474 -1.26 0.63 15.26
N LEU A 475 -1.45 -0.36 16.13
CA LEU A 475 -1.06 -0.30 17.53
C LEU A 475 0.40 -0.70 17.73
N THR A 476 0.90 -1.75 17.07
CA THR A 476 2.34 -2.08 17.16
C THR A 476 3.22 -0.99 16.54
N THR A 477 2.80 -0.36 15.43
CA THR A 477 3.51 0.80 14.86
C THR A 477 3.42 2.06 15.73
N ARG A 478 2.26 2.31 16.36
CA ARG A 478 2.09 3.36 17.40
C ARG A 478 3.14 3.24 18.50
N GLY A 479 3.34 2.04 19.04
CA GLY A 479 4.29 1.79 20.12
C GLY A 479 5.73 2.19 19.77
N VAL A 480 6.17 1.85 18.56
CA VAL A 480 7.48 2.24 18.04
C VAL A 480 7.61 3.76 17.85
N TYR A 481 6.61 4.39 17.24
CA TYR A 481 6.64 5.83 16.97
C TYR A 481 6.59 6.66 18.26
N GLU A 482 5.64 6.39 19.15
CA GLU A 482 5.48 7.11 20.42
C GLU A 482 6.69 6.87 21.33
N GLY A 483 7.25 5.66 21.35
CA GLY A 483 8.47 5.34 22.10
C GLY A 483 9.71 6.11 21.62
N GLN A 484 9.95 6.14 20.30
CA GLN A 484 11.08 6.92 19.75
C GLN A 484 10.89 8.42 19.99
N ARG A 485 9.66 8.94 19.84
CA ARG A 485 9.34 10.36 20.06
C ARG A 485 9.40 10.77 21.54
N ALA A 486 9.15 9.85 22.48
CA ALA A 486 9.33 10.08 23.91
C ALA A 486 10.80 9.94 24.38
N SER A 487 11.66 9.32 23.59
CA SER A 487 13.08 9.11 23.93
C SER A 487 13.87 10.41 23.77
N ALA A 488 14.38 10.97 24.87
CA ALA A 488 15.03 12.30 24.89
C ALA A 488 16.27 12.42 23.97
N ASP A 489 16.91 11.31 23.65
CA ASP A 489 18.05 11.19 22.74
C ASP A 489 17.65 10.98 21.26
N LEU A 490 16.39 10.62 20.99
CA LEU A 490 15.86 10.31 19.65
C LEU A 490 14.68 11.20 19.21
N VAL A 491 14.11 12.03 20.09
CA VAL A 491 12.93 12.88 19.85
C VAL A 491 13.03 13.78 18.60
N ASP A 492 14.25 14.25 18.30
CA ASP A 492 14.55 15.01 17.09
C ASP A 492 14.74 14.11 15.86
N LYS A 493 15.22 12.86 15.98
CA LYS A 493 15.45 11.95 14.83
C LYS A 493 14.12 11.47 14.25
N ARG A 494 13.95 11.56 12.93
CA ARG A 494 12.77 11.04 12.23
C ARG A 494 12.57 9.55 12.47
N VAL A 495 11.32 9.14 12.68
CA VAL A 495 10.90 7.73 12.68
C VAL A 495 10.71 7.31 11.22
N PHE A 496 11.09 6.07 10.89
CA PHE A 496 10.66 5.42 9.66
C PHE A 496 10.48 3.92 9.88
N THR A 497 9.25 3.46 9.73
CA THR A 497 8.86 2.04 9.89
C THR A 497 8.27 1.53 8.59
N LEU A 498 8.86 0.51 8.00
CA LEU A 498 8.26 -0.33 6.96
C LEU A 498 7.39 -1.38 7.66
N THR A 499 6.17 -1.65 7.19
CA THR A 499 5.25 -2.62 7.83
C THR A 499 4.38 -3.31 6.79
N ARG A 500 3.98 -4.58 7.00
CA ARG A 500 3.31 -5.36 5.95
C ARG A 500 1.83 -4.96 5.83
N SER A 501 1.05 -5.24 6.86
CA SER A 501 -0.30 -4.70 7.06
C SER A 501 -0.30 -3.20 7.40
N ALA A 502 -1.39 -2.51 7.06
CA ALA A 502 -1.71 -1.18 7.55
C ALA A 502 -3.20 -0.98 7.84
N TRP A 503 -3.54 0.12 8.54
CA TRP A 503 -4.90 0.54 8.83
C TRP A 503 -5.08 2.06 8.65
N ALA A 504 -6.33 2.54 8.72
CA ALA A 504 -6.62 3.98 8.66
C ALA A 504 -5.97 4.76 9.81
N GLY A 505 -5.39 5.93 9.52
CA GLY A 505 -4.68 6.77 10.47
C GLY A 505 -3.23 6.35 10.75
N GLN A 506 -2.78 5.18 10.27
CA GLN A 506 -1.44 4.66 10.53
C GLN A 506 -0.31 5.54 9.97
N GLN A 507 -0.60 6.34 8.93
CA GLN A 507 0.37 7.28 8.35
C GLN A 507 0.95 8.26 9.39
N ARG A 508 0.21 8.58 10.46
CA ARG A 508 0.68 9.51 11.52
C ARG A 508 1.83 8.97 12.36
N TYR A 509 2.04 7.65 12.37
CA TYR A 509 3.12 6.98 13.09
C TYR A 509 4.37 6.76 12.24
N ALA A 510 4.49 7.50 11.13
CA ALA A 510 5.57 7.37 10.14
C ALA A 510 5.79 5.91 9.67
N ALA A 511 4.69 5.15 9.58
CA ALA A 511 4.68 3.74 9.22
C ALA A 511 4.10 3.57 7.81
N MET A 512 4.85 2.87 6.95
CA MET A 512 4.56 2.69 5.53
C MET A 512 4.25 1.23 5.20
N PRO A 513 3.09 0.93 4.57
CA PRO A 513 2.79 -0.41 4.04
C PRO A 513 3.76 -0.85 2.93
N TRP A 514 3.97 -2.16 2.80
CA TRP A 514 4.32 -2.77 1.51
C TRP A 514 3.38 -3.93 1.15
N SER A 515 3.36 -4.25 -0.14
CA SER A 515 2.47 -5.22 -0.78
C SER A 515 2.51 -6.68 -0.29
N GLY A 516 3.36 -7.02 0.67
CA GLY A 516 3.60 -8.42 1.08
C GLY A 516 4.34 -9.28 0.06
N ASP A 517 4.30 -10.59 0.32
CA ASP A 517 5.16 -11.62 -0.25
C ASP A 517 4.69 -12.09 -1.63
N THR A 518 4.67 -11.13 -2.57
CA THR A 518 4.16 -11.32 -3.94
C THR A 518 5.01 -12.30 -4.78
N THR A 519 4.39 -13.00 -5.73
CA THR A 519 5.12 -13.86 -6.69
C THR A 519 5.51 -13.08 -7.95
N ALA A 520 6.69 -13.36 -8.51
CA ALA A 520 7.17 -12.72 -9.73
C ALA A 520 6.39 -13.15 -10.99
N SER A 521 5.45 -12.33 -11.45
CA SER A 521 4.80 -12.43 -12.77
C SER A 521 4.40 -11.06 -13.32
N TRP A 522 4.07 -10.98 -14.62
CA TRP A 522 3.53 -9.76 -15.24
C TRP A 522 2.16 -9.35 -14.67
N GLU A 523 1.35 -10.34 -14.30
CA GLU A 523 0.05 -10.15 -13.65
C GLU A 523 0.24 -9.54 -12.25
N ALA A 524 1.17 -10.08 -11.46
CA ALA A 524 1.49 -9.53 -10.14
C ALA A 524 2.01 -8.08 -10.26
N LEU A 525 2.89 -7.78 -11.24
CA LEU A 525 3.34 -6.43 -11.55
C LEU A 525 2.17 -5.49 -11.89
N ARG A 526 1.18 -5.95 -12.69
CA ARG A 526 -0.02 -5.15 -12.97
C ARG A 526 -0.86 -4.91 -11.71
N ALA A 527 -1.08 -5.96 -10.91
CA ALA A 527 -1.81 -5.87 -9.64
C ALA A 527 -1.17 -4.89 -8.64
N GLN A 528 0.17 -4.79 -8.64
CA GLN A 528 0.88 -3.82 -7.77
C GLN A 528 0.54 -2.37 -8.10
N ILE A 529 0.21 -2.05 -9.35
CA ILE A 529 -0.16 -0.68 -9.74
C ILE A 529 -1.51 -0.33 -9.11
N ALA A 530 -2.55 -1.11 -9.39
CA ALA A 530 -3.89 -0.89 -8.82
C ALA A 530 -3.90 -0.92 -7.28
N GLY A 531 -3.19 -1.87 -6.66
CA GLY A 531 -3.07 -1.99 -5.20
C GLY A 531 -2.39 -0.77 -4.56
N GLY A 532 -1.24 -0.34 -5.08
CA GLY A 532 -0.54 0.84 -4.59
C GLY A 532 -1.33 2.14 -4.78
N LEU A 533 -2.12 2.25 -5.86
CA LEU A 533 -3.02 3.37 -6.09
C LEU A 533 -4.17 3.39 -5.08
N ASN A 534 -4.81 2.26 -4.81
CA ASN A 534 -5.93 2.20 -3.87
C ASN A 534 -5.50 2.35 -2.40
N VAL A 535 -4.31 1.89 -1.99
CA VAL A 535 -3.71 2.26 -0.69
C VAL A 535 -3.46 3.78 -0.62
N SER A 536 -2.96 4.38 -1.71
CA SER A 536 -2.70 5.83 -1.77
C SER A 536 -3.99 6.66 -1.72
N MET A 537 -5.05 6.21 -2.39
CA MET A 537 -6.37 6.83 -2.40
C MET A 537 -7.19 6.53 -1.14
N ALA A 538 -6.86 5.47 -0.38
CA ALA A 538 -7.36 5.24 0.98
C ALA A 538 -6.70 6.16 2.03
N GLY A 539 -5.78 7.04 1.62
CA GLY A 539 -5.25 8.13 2.42
C GLY A 539 -3.84 7.93 2.97
N LEU A 540 -3.14 6.84 2.63
CA LEU A 540 -1.74 6.60 3.05
C LEU A 540 -0.79 7.06 1.92
N PRO A 541 -0.06 8.19 2.04
CA PRO A 541 0.64 8.81 0.89
C PRO A 541 1.93 8.09 0.50
N TYR A 542 2.37 7.13 1.32
CA TYR A 542 3.60 6.36 1.15
C TYR A 542 3.26 4.87 1.12
N TRP A 543 3.84 4.15 0.16
CA TRP A 543 3.70 2.70 -0.05
C TRP A 543 4.91 2.20 -0.88
N THR A 544 5.21 0.90 -0.81
CA THR A 544 6.19 0.23 -1.68
C THR A 544 5.76 -1.21 -1.98
N GLN A 545 6.51 -1.88 -2.85
CA GLN A 545 6.41 -3.32 -3.09
C GLN A 545 7.80 -3.96 -3.14
N ASP A 546 7.86 -5.26 -3.38
CA ASP A 546 9.08 -6.03 -3.62
C ASP A 546 9.46 -5.99 -5.11
N THR A 547 10.41 -5.13 -5.48
CA THR A 547 10.76 -4.96 -6.90
C THR A 547 11.32 -6.27 -7.47
N GLY A 548 10.55 -6.88 -8.37
CA GLY A 548 10.84 -8.18 -8.98
C GLY A 548 10.14 -9.38 -8.33
N GLY A 549 9.18 -9.16 -7.43
CA GLY A 549 8.47 -10.17 -6.64
C GLY A 549 9.32 -10.73 -5.49
N PHE A 550 8.67 -11.13 -4.39
CA PHE A 550 9.31 -11.86 -3.28
C PHE A 550 9.75 -13.26 -3.73
N PHE A 551 8.80 -14.07 -4.21
CA PHE A 551 9.05 -15.42 -4.71
C PHE A 551 9.39 -15.41 -6.21
N VAL A 552 10.48 -16.08 -6.60
CA VAL A 552 10.87 -16.26 -8.02
C VAL A 552 10.79 -17.72 -8.40
N ASN A 553 9.59 -18.16 -8.79
CA ASN A 553 9.29 -19.54 -9.15
C ASN A 553 9.64 -19.87 -10.63
N VAL A 554 10.36 -18.98 -11.31
CA VAL A 554 10.74 -19.11 -12.72
C VAL A 554 12.00 -19.97 -12.85
N SER A 555 11.92 -21.02 -13.68
CA SER A 555 13.05 -21.94 -13.92
C SER A 555 14.30 -21.19 -14.41
N GLY A 556 15.40 -21.35 -13.66
CA GLY A 556 16.68 -20.66 -13.90
C GLY A 556 16.87 -19.34 -13.12
N GLY A 557 15.87 -18.88 -12.34
CA GLY A 557 16.01 -17.74 -11.44
C GLY A 557 16.51 -16.46 -12.11
N GLU A 558 17.53 -15.83 -11.55
CA GLU A 558 18.16 -14.60 -12.06
C GLU A 558 18.77 -14.75 -13.47
N ARG A 559 18.94 -15.99 -13.94
CA ARG A 559 19.52 -16.33 -15.24
C ARG A 559 18.46 -16.46 -16.33
N ASN A 560 17.18 -16.56 -15.98
CA ASN A 560 16.11 -16.67 -16.95
C ASN A 560 15.90 -15.34 -17.70
N PRO A 561 15.98 -15.29 -19.03
CA PRO A 561 15.88 -14.04 -19.77
C PRO A 561 14.53 -13.34 -19.57
N GLY A 562 13.41 -14.07 -19.50
CA GLY A 562 12.08 -13.52 -19.22
C GLY A 562 12.00 -12.87 -17.83
N TYR A 563 12.59 -13.52 -16.81
CA TYR A 563 12.66 -12.91 -15.48
C TYR A 563 13.51 -11.63 -15.45
N ARG A 564 14.63 -11.58 -16.19
CA ARG A 564 15.46 -10.37 -16.26
C ARG A 564 14.75 -9.20 -16.95
N GLU A 565 13.93 -9.48 -17.97
CA GLU A 565 13.05 -8.48 -18.56
C GLU A 565 11.98 -8.00 -17.56
N LEU A 566 11.28 -8.93 -16.91
CA LEU A 566 10.28 -8.63 -15.87
C LEU A 566 10.89 -7.77 -14.76
N PHE A 567 12.07 -8.13 -14.25
CA PHE A 567 12.80 -7.38 -13.22
C PHE A 567 13.17 -5.96 -13.69
N ALA A 568 13.59 -5.79 -14.95
CA ALA A 568 13.85 -4.45 -15.51
C ALA A 568 12.58 -3.58 -15.57
N ARG A 569 11.44 -4.14 -16.00
CA ARG A 569 10.14 -3.42 -16.04
C ARG A 569 9.60 -3.12 -14.65
N TRP A 570 9.73 -4.07 -13.71
CA TRP A 570 9.36 -3.87 -12.31
C TRP A 570 10.23 -2.80 -11.63
N ASN A 571 11.52 -2.71 -11.97
CA ASN A 571 12.42 -1.68 -11.47
C ASN A 571 12.11 -0.29 -12.07
N GLN A 572 11.59 -0.23 -13.30
CA GLN A 572 11.08 1.00 -13.92
C GLN A 572 9.80 1.52 -13.23
N PHE A 573 8.92 0.62 -12.79
CA PHE A 573 7.80 0.95 -11.91
C PHE A 573 8.30 1.44 -10.53
N GLY A 574 9.15 0.66 -9.86
CA GLY A 574 9.58 0.91 -8.48
C GLY A 574 10.24 2.27 -8.22
N ILE A 575 10.85 2.92 -9.23
CA ILE A 575 11.40 4.28 -9.08
C ILE A 575 10.32 5.39 -9.07
N PHE A 576 9.11 5.10 -9.54
CA PHE A 576 7.94 5.99 -9.50
C PHE A 576 6.93 5.58 -8.39
N ASN A 577 7.32 4.70 -7.47
CA ASN A 577 6.62 4.48 -6.21
C ASN A 577 7.03 5.55 -5.19
N PRO A 578 6.24 5.81 -4.12
CA PRO A 578 6.64 6.75 -3.07
C PRO A 578 8.03 6.43 -2.46
N VAL A 579 8.31 5.15 -2.20
CA VAL A 579 9.63 4.63 -1.79
C VAL A 579 10.10 3.58 -2.79
N TYR A 580 11.41 3.53 -3.07
CA TYR A 580 12.03 2.63 -4.05
C TYR A 580 12.82 1.52 -3.36
N ARG A 581 12.28 0.29 -3.34
CA ARG A 581 12.87 -0.87 -2.66
C ARG A 581 12.97 -2.10 -3.56
N ILE A 582 14.13 -2.75 -3.55
CA ILE A 582 14.38 -4.06 -4.14
C ILE A 582 14.47 -5.08 -2.99
N HIS A 583 13.70 -6.16 -3.06
CA HIS A 583 13.66 -7.22 -2.03
C HIS A 583 13.21 -8.58 -2.63
N GLY A 584 13.32 -9.64 -1.84
CA GLY A 584 12.74 -10.96 -2.07
C GLY A 584 13.70 -12.11 -1.78
N THR A 585 13.17 -13.35 -1.85
CA THR A 585 13.86 -14.61 -1.58
C THR A 585 14.38 -15.29 -2.86
N SER A 586 14.86 -16.54 -2.77
CA SER A 586 15.31 -17.46 -3.82
C SER A 586 16.59 -17.09 -4.60
N ILE A 587 16.83 -15.81 -4.92
CA ILE A 587 17.89 -15.37 -5.85
C ILE A 587 18.69 -14.14 -5.32
N GLU A 588 19.84 -13.86 -5.94
CA GLU A 588 20.49 -12.54 -5.82
C GLU A 588 19.73 -11.51 -6.69
N ARG A 589 19.61 -10.26 -6.22
CA ARG A 589 18.94 -9.15 -6.94
C ARG A 589 19.83 -7.91 -7.08
N GLU A 590 21.02 -7.95 -6.53
CA GLU A 590 21.99 -6.86 -6.52
C GLU A 590 22.45 -6.53 -7.95
N PRO A 591 22.47 -5.25 -8.39
CA PRO A 591 22.57 -4.88 -9.80
C PRO A 591 23.75 -5.50 -10.58
N TRP A 592 24.88 -5.76 -9.93
CA TRP A 592 26.05 -6.37 -10.56
C TRP A 592 25.86 -7.84 -10.99
N ALA A 593 24.83 -8.55 -10.52
CA ALA A 593 24.49 -9.87 -11.03
C ALA A 593 24.11 -9.77 -12.51
N PHE A 594 23.25 -8.81 -12.85
CA PHE A 594 22.84 -8.52 -14.22
C PHE A 594 23.99 -7.97 -15.06
N LYS A 595 24.95 -7.23 -14.48
CA LYS A 595 26.13 -6.71 -15.22
C LYS A 595 26.93 -7.79 -15.97
N ALA A 596 26.92 -9.04 -15.49
CA ALA A 596 27.54 -10.19 -16.15
C ALA A 596 26.56 -11.06 -16.96
N LEU A 597 25.30 -11.17 -16.53
CA LEU A 597 24.28 -12.01 -17.16
C LEU A 597 23.57 -11.33 -18.36
N ASP A 598 23.40 -10.00 -18.26
CA ASP A 598 22.61 -9.15 -19.16
C ASP A 598 23.02 -7.66 -19.02
N PRO A 599 24.00 -7.19 -19.81
CA PRO A 599 24.49 -5.81 -19.74
C PRO A 599 23.44 -4.74 -20.11
N GLU A 600 22.34 -5.12 -20.77
CA GLU A 600 21.29 -4.18 -21.19
C GLU A 600 20.25 -4.00 -20.09
N VAL A 601 19.85 -5.09 -19.42
CA VAL A 601 19.08 -5.04 -18.18
C VAL A 601 19.86 -4.30 -17.09
N TYR A 602 21.17 -4.52 -16.93
CA TYR A 602 21.99 -3.73 -16.00
C TYR A 602 21.98 -2.23 -16.35
N ARG A 603 22.05 -1.86 -17.64
CA ARG A 603 21.94 -0.47 -18.10
C ARG A 603 20.58 0.12 -17.73
N SER A 604 19.49 -0.63 -17.91
CA SER A 604 18.13 -0.24 -17.54
C SER A 604 17.98 0.03 -16.05
N ILE A 605 18.36 -0.94 -15.21
CA ILE A 605 18.34 -0.82 -13.74
C ILE A 605 19.15 0.40 -13.28
N ARG A 606 20.35 0.59 -13.86
CA ARG A 606 21.22 1.74 -13.56
C ARG A 606 20.59 3.08 -13.96
N ARG A 607 20.08 3.22 -15.19
CA ARG A 607 19.45 4.47 -15.66
C ARG A 607 18.20 4.81 -14.84
N ALA A 608 17.41 3.82 -14.46
CA ALA A 608 16.26 4.00 -13.58
C ALA A 608 16.67 4.50 -12.18
N ALA A 609 17.65 3.84 -11.53
CA ALA A 609 18.16 4.29 -10.24
C ALA A 609 18.75 5.71 -10.33
N GLU A 610 19.60 6.00 -11.32
CA GLU A 610 20.16 7.34 -11.52
C GLU A 610 19.05 8.39 -11.75
N LEU A 611 17.97 8.07 -12.47
CA LEU A 611 16.80 8.94 -12.62
C LEU A 611 16.08 9.19 -11.27
N ARG A 612 15.88 8.17 -10.43
CA ARG A 612 15.30 8.35 -9.09
C ARG A 612 16.10 9.32 -8.24
N TYR A 613 17.42 9.19 -8.25
CA TYR A 613 18.32 10.08 -7.51
C TYR A 613 18.31 11.51 -8.05
N ARG A 614 18.21 11.69 -9.37
CA ARG A 614 17.97 13.01 -9.96
C ARG A 614 16.60 13.58 -9.59
N LEU A 615 15.57 12.76 -9.42
CA LEU A 615 14.23 13.19 -9.03
C LEU A 615 14.09 13.54 -7.53
N LEU A 616 15.12 13.33 -6.69
CA LEU A 616 15.02 13.59 -5.24
C LEU A 616 14.45 14.99 -4.88
N PRO A 617 14.85 16.13 -5.49
CA PRO A 617 14.26 17.42 -5.15
C PRO A 617 12.76 17.53 -5.48
N TYR A 618 12.30 16.85 -6.55
CA TYR A 618 10.88 16.74 -6.89
C TYR A 618 10.16 15.83 -5.88
N VAL A 619 10.62 14.59 -5.70
CA VAL A 619 10.03 13.58 -4.80
C VAL A 619 9.93 14.11 -3.36
N TYR A 620 10.98 14.77 -2.86
CA TYR A 620 11.02 15.29 -1.50
C TYR A 620 10.06 16.47 -1.28
N SER A 621 9.80 17.26 -2.33
CA SER A 621 8.78 18.30 -2.29
C SER A 621 7.35 17.74 -2.36
N LEU A 622 7.14 16.59 -3.01
CA LEU A 622 5.85 15.88 -2.95
C LEU A 622 5.60 15.24 -1.58
N ALA A 623 6.65 14.76 -0.91
CA ALA A 623 6.56 14.32 0.48
C ALA A 623 6.16 15.49 1.40
N TRP A 624 6.76 16.68 1.19
CA TRP A 624 6.35 17.90 1.91
C TRP A 624 4.87 18.22 1.66
N ALA A 625 4.40 18.22 0.41
CA ALA A 625 2.98 18.43 0.12
C ALA A 625 2.08 17.38 0.79
N SER A 626 2.55 16.13 0.92
CA SER A 626 1.79 15.05 1.60
C SER A 626 1.71 15.24 3.12
N THR A 627 2.69 15.93 3.72
CA THR A 627 2.73 16.32 5.14
C THR A 627 1.98 17.63 5.41
N HIS A 628 2.13 18.63 4.54
CA HIS A 628 1.66 20.00 4.74
C HIS A 628 0.23 20.22 4.22
N ASP A 629 -0.02 19.80 2.98
CA ASP A 629 -1.28 20.03 2.25
C ASP A 629 -2.21 18.80 2.27
N GLY A 630 -1.77 17.69 2.87
CA GLY A 630 -2.50 16.41 2.86
C GLY A 630 -2.45 15.66 1.53
N TYR A 631 -1.59 16.06 0.60
CA TYR A 631 -1.47 15.55 -0.77
C TYR A 631 -1.16 14.03 -0.85
N THR A 632 -1.26 13.49 -2.06
CA THR A 632 -0.96 12.09 -2.40
C THR A 632 0.03 12.01 -3.57
N MET A 633 1.11 11.23 -3.39
CA MET A 633 2.24 11.14 -4.35
C MET A 633 1.96 10.24 -5.56
N MET A 634 1.36 9.06 -5.33
CA MET A 634 1.04 8.06 -6.36
C MET A 634 -0.49 8.05 -6.55
N ARG A 635 -0.96 8.49 -7.72
CA ARG A 635 -2.33 9.01 -7.90
C ARG A 635 -3.05 8.29 -9.03
N GLY A 636 -4.19 7.67 -8.74
CA GLY A 636 -5.07 7.14 -9.78
C GLY A 636 -5.57 8.27 -10.67
N LEU A 637 -5.70 8.05 -11.98
CA LEU A 637 -6.01 9.13 -12.95
C LEU A 637 -7.33 9.87 -12.61
N ALA A 638 -8.24 9.22 -11.90
CA ALA A 638 -9.46 9.84 -11.38
C ALA A 638 -9.20 11.01 -10.40
N MET A 639 -8.07 11.08 -9.69
CA MET A 639 -7.76 12.21 -8.80
C MET A 639 -7.60 13.53 -9.56
N ASP A 640 -6.87 13.49 -10.67
CA ASP A 640 -6.53 14.65 -11.50
C ASP A 640 -7.53 14.88 -12.66
N PHE A 641 -8.27 13.83 -13.05
CA PHE A 641 -9.20 13.83 -14.18
C PHE A 641 -10.56 13.14 -13.87
N PRO A 642 -11.23 13.42 -12.73
CA PRO A 642 -12.39 12.67 -12.25
C PRO A 642 -13.57 12.65 -13.24
N ASP A 643 -13.71 13.70 -14.04
CA ASP A 643 -14.81 13.87 -14.99
C ASP A 643 -14.54 13.18 -16.35
N GLN A 644 -13.34 12.64 -16.58
CA GLN A 644 -12.99 11.86 -17.78
C GLN A 644 -13.25 10.36 -17.55
N VAL A 645 -14.50 9.92 -17.81
CA VAL A 645 -14.99 8.56 -17.53
C VAL A 645 -14.03 7.44 -17.99
N ALA A 646 -13.44 7.57 -19.18
CA ALA A 646 -12.51 6.56 -19.74
C ALA A 646 -11.23 6.33 -18.90
N LEU A 647 -10.85 7.27 -18.04
CA LEU A 647 -9.65 7.17 -17.19
C LEU A 647 -9.93 6.53 -15.82
N ARG A 648 -11.20 6.36 -15.45
CA ARG A 648 -11.61 5.91 -14.10
C ARG A 648 -11.29 4.46 -13.80
N HIS A 649 -11.27 3.61 -14.82
CA HIS A 649 -11.00 2.18 -14.70
C HIS A 649 -9.58 1.80 -15.14
N VAL A 650 -8.71 2.79 -15.39
CA VAL A 650 -7.33 2.56 -15.83
C VAL A 650 -6.47 2.13 -14.64
N ASP A 651 -6.00 0.89 -14.72
CA ASP A 651 -5.30 0.14 -13.67
C ASP A 651 -3.77 0.04 -13.90
N ASP A 652 -3.28 0.37 -15.10
CA ASP A 652 -1.86 0.30 -15.47
C ASP A 652 -1.16 1.66 -15.68
N THR A 653 -1.89 2.77 -15.60
CA THR A 653 -1.34 4.12 -15.84
C THR A 653 -1.75 5.06 -14.73
N TYR A 654 -0.82 5.86 -14.19
CA TYR A 654 -1.06 6.73 -13.03
C TYR A 654 -0.29 8.05 -13.09
N MET A 655 -0.66 9.01 -12.24
CA MET A 655 0.09 10.26 -12.05
C MET A 655 1.03 10.14 -10.85
N PHE A 656 2.31 10.50 -11.03
CA PHE A 656 3.30 10.59 -9.94
C PHE A 656 3.61 12.06 -9.63
N GLY A 657 2.92 12.58 -8.62
CA GLY A 657 2.74 14.02 -8.43
C GLY A 657 2.03 14.70 -9.61
N PRO A 658 2.07 16.03 -9.71
CA PRO A 658 1.34 16.77 -10.74
C PRO A 658 1.94 16.65 -12.15
N ALA A 659 3.20 16.21 -12.28
CA ALA A 659 3.95 16.31 -13.53
C ALA A 659 3.96 15.03 -14.39
N PHE A 660 4.19 13.86 -13.80
CA PHE A 660 4.50 12.64 -14.55
C PHE A 660 3.29 11.72 -14.71
N LEU A 661 2.93 11.40 -15.95
CA LEU A 661 2.06 10.28 -16.31
C LEU A 661 2.94 9.04 -16.56
N VAL A 662 2.74 8.00 -15.75
CA VAL A 662 3.57 6.80 -15.67
C VAL A 662 2.74 5.60 -16.10
N GLN A 663 3.16 4.87 -17.13
CA GLN A 663 2.59 3.56 -17.48
C GLN A 663 3.70 2.50 -17.47
N PRO A 664 3.83 1.70 -16.39
CA PRO A 664 4.70 0.54 -16.40
C PRO A 664 4.30 -0.45 -17.49
N ILE A 665 5.29 -1.10 -18.07
CA ILE A 665 5.07 -2.17 -19.05
C ILE A 665 4.75 -3.46 -18.28
N THR A 666 3.51 -3.93 -18.38
CA THR A 666 3.01 -5.16 -17.73
C THR A 666 2.90 -6.34 -18.70
N LYS A 667 3.82 -6.42 -19.69
CA LYS A 667 3.91 -7.51 -20.68
C LYS A 667 5.35 -7.74 -21.13
N ALA A 668 5.69 -8.96 -21.53
CA ALA A 668 6.95 -9.25 -22.19
C ALA A 668 7.01 -8.65 -23.61
N MET A 669 8.17 -8.12 -23.98
CA MET A 669 8.46 -7.44 -25.26
C MET A 669 9.70 -8.00 -25.96
N PHE A 670 10.66 -8.59 -25.22
CA PHE A 670 11.90 -9.13 -25.77
C PHE A 670 12.05 -10.64 -25.57
N HIS A 671 11.49 -11.17 -24.48
CA HIS A 671 11.67 -12.56 -24.06
C HIS A 671 10.31 -13.22 -23.81
N ALA A 672 9.85 -13.99 -24.80
CA ALA A 672 8.56 -14.65 -24.72
C ALA A 672 8.54 -15.67 -23.57
N GLU A 673 7.62 -15.48 -22.63
CA GLU A 673 7.33 -16.49 -21.62
C GLU A 673 6.81 -17.75 -22.32
N LEU A 674 7.36 -18.90 -21.91
CA LEU A 674 6.86 -20.20 -22.30
C LEU A 674 5.64 -20.47 -21.42
N PRO A 675 4.40 -20.54 -21.97
CA PRO A 675 3.24 -20.94 -21.19
C PRO A 675 3.47 -22.34 -20.60
N PRO A 676 2.87 -22.66 -19.44
CA PRO A 676 2.96 -24.00 -18.86
C PRO A 676 2.65 -25.10 -19.90
N PRO A 677 3.38 -26.23 -19.91
CA PRO A 677 3.10 -27.32 -20.85
C PRO A 677 1.65 -27.80 -20.73
N SER A 678 0.99 -28.14 -21.85
CA SER A 678 -0.39 -28.63 -21.82
C SER A 678 -0.46 -29.97 -21.10
N THR A 679 -1.58 -30.32 -20.49
CA THR A 679 -1.82 -31.70 -20.06
C THR A 679 -1.73 -32.62 -21.29
N VAL A 680 -1.15 -33.81 -21.15
CA VAL A 680 -1.14 -34.80 -22.25
C VAL A 680 -2.59 -35.20 -22.53
N PRO A 681 -3.16 -34.94 -23.72
CA PRO A 681 -4.59 -35.15 -23.93
C PRO A 681 -4.97 -36.63 -23.77
N ALA A 682 -6.11 -36.90 -23.13
CA ALA A 682 -6.65 -38.24 -22.87
C ALA A 682 -6.61 -39.18 -24.10
N ALA A 683 -6.84 -38.64 -25.30
CA ALA A 683 -6.77 -39.35 -26.56
C ALA A 683 -5.41 -40.00 -26.86
N GLN A 684 -4.33 -39.52 -26.21
CA GLN A 684 -2.94 -39.95 -26.39
C GLN A 684 -2.44 -40.89 -25.29
N LEU A 685 -3.19 -41.07 -24.21
CA LEU A 685 -2.82 -41.94 -23.07
C LEU A 685 -3.34 -43.37 -23.28
N ARG A 686 -2.48 -44.38 -23.14
CA ARG A 686 -2.87 -45.80 -23.17
C ARG A 686 -2.38 -46.57 -21.95
N THR A 687 -3.19 -47.48 -21.41
CA THR A 687 -2.77 -48.40 -20.34
C THR A 687 -1.75 -49.41 -20.88
N PRO A 688 -1.03 -50.17 -20.02
CA PRO A 688 -0.06 -51.17 -20.48
C PRO A 688 -0.66 -52.27 -21.38
N ASP A 689 -1.98 -52.50 -21.31
CA ASP A 689 -2.76 -53.42 -22.15
C ASP A 689 -3.52 -52.72 -23.30
N GLY A 690 -3.36 -51.40 -23.47
CA GLY A 690 -3.84 -50.64 -24.63
C GLY A 690 -5.22 -49.99 -24.52
N GLN A 691 -5.86 -49.98 -23.34
CA GLN A 691 -7.10 -49.23 -23.10
C GLN A 691 -6.84 -47.72 -23.02
N PRO A 692 -7.84 -46.84 -23.18
CA PRO A 692 -7.68 -45.40 -22.99
C PRO A 692 -7.33 -45.03 -21.54
N GLY A 693 -6.41 -44.07 -21.35
CA GLY A 693 -5.94 -43.61 -20.04
C GLY A 693 -4.63 -44.24 -19.60
N LEU A 694 -4.30 -44.18 -18.31
CA LEU A 694 -3.15 -44.82 -17.67
C LEU A 694 -3.63 -45.70 -16.49
N ALA A 695 -2.91 -46.78 -16.21
CA ALA A 695 -3.17 -47.59 -15.03
C ALA A 695 -2.65 -46.85 -13.78
N LEU A 696 -3.54 -46.57 -12.82
CA LEU A 696 -3.25 -45.80 -11.61
C LEU A 696 -3.34 -46.69 -10.38
N GLU A 697 -2.26 -46.75 -9.61
CA GLU A 697 -2.15 -47.43 -8.32
C GLU A 697 -1.97 -46.41 -7.19
N TYR A 698 -2.88 -46.39 -6.20
CA TYR A 698 -2.77 -45.57 -4.99
C TYR A 698 -2.21 -46.40 -3.83
N TYR A 699 -1.40 -45.78 -2.97
CA TYR A 699 -0.74 -46.42 -1.84
C TYR A 699 -0.83 -45.53 -0.59
N ARG A 700 -0.94 -46.16 0.58
CA ARG A 700 -0.76 -45.51 1.88
C ARG A 700 0.73 -45.28 2.14
N GLY A 701 1.05 -44.18 2.79
CA GLY A 701 2.43 -43.75 3.01
C GLY A 701 3.05 -43.14 1.75
N VAL A 702 4.13 -42.37 1.94
CA VAL A 702 4.75 -41.56 0.86
C VAL A 702 5.80 -42.31 0.04
N ASN A 703 6.10 -43.58 0.35
CA ASN A 703 7.12 -44.38 -0.36
C ASN A 703 6.57 -45.73 -0.89
N PHE A 704 5.29 -45.76 -1.30
CA PHE A 704 4.60 -46.94 -1.84
C PHE A 704 4.36 -48.08 -0.83
N ASP A 705 4.28 -47.73 0.46
CA ASP A 705 4.39 -48.64 1.60
C ASP A 705 3.33 -49.76 1.61
N ALA A 706 2.06 -49.44 1.26
CA ALA A 706 0.99 -50.42 1.11
C ALA A 706 -0.03 -50.02 0.04
N LEU A 707 -0.32 -50.90 -0.92
CA LEU A 707 -1.31 -50.67 -1.99
C LEU A 707 -2.72 -50.48 -1.40
N ALA A 708 -3.35 -49.35 -1.71
CA ALA A 708 -4.66 -48.96 -1.25
C ALA A 708 -5.78 -49.29 -2.27
N SER A 709 -5.57 -48.94 -3.55
CA SER A 709 -6.51 -49.23 -4.63
C SER A 709 -5.86 -49.14 -6.01
N ARG A 710 -6.61 -49.58 -7.02
CA ARG A 710 -6.25 -49.51 -8.44
C ARG A 710 -7.42 -48.96 -9.25
N THR A 711 -7.12 -48.15 -10.27
CA THR A 711 -8.10 -47.63 -11.23
C THR A 711 -7.44 -47.39 -12.59
N ILE A 712 -8.23 -46.96 -13.58
CA ILE A 712 -7.72 -46.34 -14.81
C ILE A 712 -8.03 -44.85 -14.73
N ASP A 713 -7.02 -44.02 -14.97
CA ASP A 713 -7.15 -42.57 -15.05
C ASP A 713 -7.10 -42.13 -16.52
N THR A 714 -8.11 -41.41 -16.98
CA THR A 714 -8.17 -40.98 -18.39
C THR A 714 -7.50 -39.64 -18.68
N GLN A 715 -7.21 -38.82 -17.66
CA GLN A 715 -6.69 -37.46 -17.83
C GLN A 715 -5.23 -37.31 -17.35
N ALA A 716 -4.83 -38.06 -16.31
CA ALA A 716 -3.54 -37.87 -15.62
C ALA A 716 -3.34 -36.43 -15.11
N GLU A 717 -4.44 -35.79 -14.68
CA GLU A 717 -4.50 -34.43 -14.14
C GLU A 717 -5.40 -34.43 -12.90
N HIS A 718 -4.82 -34.10 -11.75
CA HIS A 718 -5.45 -34.07 -10.44
C HIS A 718 -5.12 -32.78 -9.72
N HIS A 719 -6.14 -32.18 -9.12
CA HIS A 719 -6.04 -31.12 -8.13
C HIS A 719 -6.98 -31.49 -6.98
N TRP A 720 -6.46 -32.08 -5.89
CA TRP A 720 -7.33 -32.57 -4.81
C TRP A 720 -7.67 -31.41 -3.83
N PRO A 721 -8.95 -31.08 -3.63
CA PRO A 721 -9.35 -29.82 -3.00
C PRO A 721 -9.06 -29.75 -1.49
N ASP A 722 -9.01 -28.51 -0.99
CA ASP A 722 -8.87 -28.15 0.42
C ASP A 722 -10.07 -28.55 1.30
N PRO A 723 -9.92 -28.55 2.64
CA PRO A 723 -11.01 -28.87 3.56
C PRO A 723 -12.22 -27.93 3.41
N PRO A 724 -13.46 -28.44 3.42
CA PRO A 724 -13.87 -29.84 3.60
C PRO A 724 -13.54 -30.69 2.36
N LEU A 725 -12.78 -31.76 2.58
CA LEU A 725 -12.16 -32.55 1.51
C LEU A 725 -13.19 -33.14 0.54
N GLY A 726 -12.82 -33.15 -0.75
CA GLY A 726 -13.52 -33.90 -1.79
C GLY A 726 -13.40 -35.41 -1.61
N SER A 727 -13.85 -36.17 -2.62
CA SER A 727 -13.83 -37.64 -2.59
C SER A 727 -12.39 -38.19 -2.48
N VAL A 728 -12.02 -38.65 -1.28
CA VAL A 728 -10.76 -39.37 -1.02
C VAL A 728 -10.70 -40.65 -1.89
N PRO A 729 -9.60 -40.94 -2.60
CA PRO A 729 -9.46 -42.16 -3.37
C PRO A 729 -9.67 -43.42 -2.52
N PRO A 730 -10.36 -44.46 -3.04
CA PRO A 730 -10.68 -45.66 -2.26
C PRO A 730 -9.45 -46.28 -1.58
N GLY A 731 -9.60 -46.66 -0.31
CA GLY A 731 -8.55 -47.30 0.47
C GLY A 731 -7.51 -46.36 1.10
N LEU A 732 -7.48 -45.07 0.74
CA LEU A 732 -6.73 -44.05 1.47
C LEU A 732 -7.53 -43.54 2.68
N GLU A 733 -6.82 -42.97 3.65
CA GLU A 733 -7.40 -42.44 4.91
C GLU A 733 -7.56 -40.91 4.87
N GLY A 734 -7.01 -40.25 3.85
CA GLY A 734 -7.10 -38.81 3.59
C GLY A 734 -6.34 -38.43 2.31
N LEU A 735 -6.20 -37.12 2.07
CA LEU A 735 -5.46 -36.56 0.90
C LEU A 735 -4.05 -36.09 1.27
N HIS A 736 -3.48 -36.64 2.34
CA HIS A 736 -2.13 -36.37 2.84
C HIS A 736 -1.48 -37.70 3.27
N GLY A 737 -0.15 -37.80 3.17
CA GLY A 737 0.59 -39.00 3.55
C GLY A 737 0.36 -40.21 2.63
N PHE A 738 0.18 -39.98 1.33
CA PHE A 738 -0.05 -41.02 0.33
C PHE A 738 0.97 -40.97 -0.82
N SER A 739 1.04 -42.03 -1.61
CA SER A 739 1.78 -42.04 -2.88
C SER A 739 0.98 -42.70 -3.99
N ALA A 740 1.24 -42.31 -5.23
CA ALA A 740 0.49 -42.77 -6.40
C ALA A 740 1.43 -43.05 -7.58
N ARG A 741 1.06 -44.03 -8.39
CA ARG A 741 1.82 -44.45 -9.57
C ARG A 741 0.92 -44.58 -10.79
N TRP A 742 1.26 -43.86 -11.85
CA TRP A 742 0.65 -44.00 -13.18
C TRP A 742 1.58 -44.80 -14.10
N GLN A 743 1.05 -45.77 -14.83
CA GLN A 743 1.80 -46.60 -15.78
C GLN A 743 1.02 -46.78 -17.08
N GLY A 744 1.72 -46.73 -18.21
CA GLY A 744 1.11 -46.90 -19.52
C GLY A 744 2.01 -46.42 -20.66
N GLN A 745 1.42 -45.77 -21.66
CA GLN A 745 2.08 -45.22 -22.83
C GLN A 745 1.51 -43.84 -23.20
N ILE A 746 2.38 -42.98 -23.75
CA ILE A 746 2.00 -41.74 -24.45
C ILE A 746 2.19 -41.96 -25.94
N VAL A 747 1.18 -41.64 -26.75
CA VAL A 747 1.21 -41.72 -28.22
C VAL A 747 1.43 -40.33 -28.82
N ALA A 748 2.54 -40.15 -29.53
CA ALA A 748 2.89 -38.88 -30.17
C ALA A 748 1.87 -38.46 -31.26
N ALA A 749 1.39 -37.21 -31.21
CA ALA A 749 0.40 -36.66 -32.14
C ALA A 749 1.00 -36.19 -33.48
N GLU A 750 2.28 -35.86 -33.49
CA GLU A 750 3.08 -35.34 -34.61
C GLU A 750 4.57 -35.77 -34.47
N ASP A 751 5.37 -35.52 -35.51
CA ASP A 751 6.81 -35.80 -35.52
C ASP A 751 7.62 -34.64 -34.92
N GLY A 752 8.65 -34.93 -34.12
CA GLY A 752 9.62 -33.92 -33.65
C GLY A 752 10.13 -34.11 -32.21
N GLU A 753 10.78 -33.09 -31.66
CA GLU A 753 11.26 -33.06 -30.27
C GLU A 753 10.15 -32.58 -29.32
N TYR A 754 9.57 -33.50 -28.55
CA TYR A 754 8.66 -33.19 -27.46
C TYR A 754 9.44 -32.82 -26.20
N GLU A 755 8.79 -32.06 -25.32
CA GLU A 755 9.15 -31.95 -23.92
C GLU A 755 8.05 -32.65 -23.11
N ILE A 756 8.38 -33.68 -22.33
CA ILE A 756 7.41 -34.48 -21.57
C ILE A 756 7.85 -34.53 -20.10
N GLY A 757 6.93 -34.27 -19.18
CA GLY A 757 7.21 -34.18 -17.76
C GLY A 757 5.97 -34.21 -16.89
N VAL A 758 6.15 -33.88 -15.62
CA VAL A 758 5.06 -33.74 -14.65
C VAL A 758 5.15 -32.36 -14.01
N GLU A 759 4.00 -31.72 -13.88
CA GLU A 759 3.79 -30.66 -12.91
C GLU A 759 3.16 -31.29 -11.67
N GLY A 760 3.78 -31.07 -10.52
CA GLY A 760 3.21 -31.52 -9.25
C GLY A 760 3.82 -30.82 -8.06
N ASP A 761 3.12 -30.83 -6.94
CA ASP A 761 3.70 -30.54 -5.64
C ASP A 761 4.34 -31.79 -5.04
N ASP A 762 5.00 -31.62 -3.89
CA ASP A 762 5.79 -32.65 -3.22
C ASP A 762 6.65 -33.47 -4.20
N GLY A 763 6.81 -34.78 -4.01
CA GLY A 763 7.85 -35.55 -4.70
C GLY A 763 7.34 -36.29 -5.92
N PHE A 764 8.04 -36.18 -7.06
CA PHE A 764 7.69 -36.93 -8.27
C PHE A 764 8.90 -37.40 -9.08
N ARG A 765 8.70 -38.47 -9.87
CA ARG A 765 9.70 -39.04 -10.79
C ARG A 765 9.03 -39.53 -12.06
N VAL A 766 9.69 -39.31 -13.21
CA VAL A 766 9.17 -39.70 -14.53
C VAL A 766 10.16 -40.61 -15.24
N TRP A 767 9.66 -41.70 -15.80
CA TRP A 767 10.38 -42.59 -16.70
C TRP A 767 9.76 -42.58 -18.09
N LEU A 768 10.60 -42.58 -19.12
CA LEU A 768 10.23 -42.75 -20.53
C LEU A 768 11.03 -43.93 -21.09
N ASP A 769 10.33 -44.97 -21.56
CA ASP A 769 10.88 -46.26 -21.97
C ASP A 769 11.93 -46.83 -20.98
N ASP A 770 11.49 -47.00 -19.73
CA ASP A 770 12.25 -47.46 -18.55
C ASP A 770 13.44 -46.57 -18.12
N LYS A 771 13.82 -45.56 -18.90
CA LYS A 771 14.85 -44.59 -18.51
C LYS A 771 14.26 -43.54 -17.58
N LEU A 772 14.86 -43.36 -16.41
CA LEU A 772 14.58 -42.22 -15.52
C LEU A 772 14.98 -40.92 -16.21
N VAL A 773 14.05 -39.99 -16.36
CA VAL A 773 14.25 -38.71 -17.06
C VAL A 773 13.97 -37.47 -16.20
N VAL A 774 13.18 -37.63 -15.14
CA VAL A 774 12.95 -36.60 -14.11
C VAL A 774 13.02 -37.28 -12.74
N GLU A 775 13.80 -36.72 -11.82
CA GLU A 775 13.85 -37.16 -10.42
C GLU A 775 13.83 -35.94 -9.49
N ASP A 776 12.71 -35.73 -8.81
CA ASP A 776 12.52 -34.65 -7.85
C ASP A 776 11.69 -35.16 -6.64
N TRP A 777 12.27 -36.08 -5.87
CA TRP A 777 11.61 -36.80 -4.76
C TRP A 777 11.75 -36.06 -3.41
N LYS A 778 11.20 -34.84 -3.32
CA LYS A 778 11.25 -33.99 -2.11
C LYS A 778 9.92 -33.28 -1.85
N GLU A 779 9.67 -32.94 -0.58
CA GLU A 779 8.59 -32.04 -0.16
C GLU A 779 8.86 -30.60 -0.68
N ALA A 780 7.91 -30.02 -1.41
CA ALA A 780 8.03 -28.72 -2.07
C ALA A 780 6.73 -28.28 -2.78
N GLY A 781 6.59 -26.99 -3.08
CA GLY A 781 5.45 -26.47 -3.86
C GLY A 781 5.35 -27.00 -5.29
N ALA A 782 4.20 -26.75 -5.92
CA ALA A 782 3.88 -27.16 -7.28
C ALA A 782 4.91 -26.62 -8.30
N ARG A 783 5.43 -27.50 -9.15
CA ARG A 783 6.48 -27.19 -10.14
C ARG A 783 6.47 -28.17 -11.30
N PHE A 784 6.73 -27.70 -12.51
CA PHE A 784 6.97 -28.57 -13.67
C PHE A 784 8.45 -28.98 -13.79
N ALA A 785 8.69 -30.28 -13.97
CA ALA A 785 9.96 -30.78 -14.50
C ALA A 785 9.72 -31.85 -15.57
N GLY A 786 10.48 -31.76 -16.67
CA GLY A 786 10.33 -32.61 -17.84
C GLY A 786 11.64 -32.76 -18.62
N ALA A 787 11.63 -33.68 -19.58
CA ALA A 787 12.76 -34.00 -20.43
C ALA A 787 12.40 -33.97 -21.91
N ARG A 788 13.41 -33.73 -22.75
CA ARG A 788 13.23 -33.70 -24.21
C ARG A 788 13.40 -35.09 -24.82
N VAL A 789 12.52 -35.43 -25.75
CA VAL A 789 12.53 -36.71 -26.47
C VAL A 789 12.06 -36.53 -27.91
N VAL A 790 12.79 -37.08 -28.88
CA VAL A 790 12.43 -37.03 -30.30
C VAL A 790 11.55 -38.23 -30.64
N LEU A 791 10.31 -37.97 -31.06
CA LEU A 791 9.30 -38.97 -31.37
C LEU A 791 8.79 -38.82 -32.80
N ARG A 792 8.26 -39.92 -33.35
CA ARG A 792 7.51 -39.93 -34.61
C ARG A 792 6.02 -39.95 -34.37
N LYS A 793 5.22 -39.41 -35.29
CA LYS A 793 3.76 -39.45 -35.22
C LYS A 793 3.24 -40.89 -35.08
N GLY A 794 2.43 -41.14 -34.07
CA GLY A 794 1.91 -42.47 -33.73
C GLY A 794 2.88 -43.38 -32.98
N GLN A 795 4.11 -42.94 -32.68
CA GLN A 795 5.01 -43.67 -31.79
C GLN A 795 4.45 -43.67 -30.37
N ALA A 796 4.32 -44.87 -29.79
CA ALA A 796 4.03 -45.04 -28.37
C ALA A 796 5.35 -45.12 -27.57
N VAL A 797 5.43 -44.36 -26.49
CA VAL A 797 6.53 -44.38 -25.51
C VAL A 797 5.96 -44.84 -24.18
N ARG A 798 6.59 -45.82 -23.51
CA ARG A 798 6.12 -46.24 -22.18
C ARG A 798 6.40 -45.15 -21.15
N VAL A 799 5.38 -44.75 -20.42
CA VAL A 799 5.49 -43.77 -19.33
C VAL A 799 5.26 -44.45 -17.99
N ARG A 800 6.08 -44.07 -16.99
CA ARG A 800 5.74 -44.21 -15.58
C ARG A 800 5.87 -42.85 -14.90
N VAL A 801 4.90 -42.51 -14.07
CA VAL A 801 5.00 -41.43 -13.07
C VAL A 801 4.89 -42.07 -11.70
N ASP A 802 5.85 -41.75 -10.82
CA ASP A 802 5.73 -41.93 -9.38
C ASP A 802 5.49 -40.55 -8.75
N TYR A 803 4.59 -40.45 -7.78
CA TYR A 803 4.27 -39.23 -7.02
C TYR A 803 4.07 -39.57 -5.54
N PHE A 804 4.38 -38.65 -4.64
CA PHE A 804 3.92 -38.68 -3.24
C PHE A 804 3.33 -37.34 -2.84
N GLN A 805 2.32 -37.38 -1.96
CA GLN A 805 1.78 -36.20 -1.29
C GLN A 805 1.91 -36.31 0.22
N LYS A 806 2.57 -35.33 0.83
CA LYS A 806 2.74 -35.18 2.27
C LYS A 806 1.86 -34.05 2.81
N GLY A 807 1.80 -32.88 2.17
CA GLY A 807 1.00 -31.76 2.65
C GLY A 807 0.88 -30.56 1.69
N GLY A 808 -0.17 -29.76 1.84
CA GLY A 808 -0.39 -28.58 1.00
C GLY A 808 -0.95 -28.90 -0.39
N GLY A 809 -0.35 -28.29 -1.41
CA GLY A 809 -0.82 -28.07 -2.80
C GLY A 809 -1.75 -29.10 -3.46
N ARG A 810 -1.47 -30.40 -3.37
CA ARG A 810 -2.27 -31.51 -3.93
C ARG A 810 -2.48 -31.39 -5.45
N VAL A 811 -1.39 -31.29 -6.21
CA VAL A 811 -1.40 -31.24 -7.68
C VAL A 811 -0.55 -32.36 -8.28
N MET A 812 -1.09 -33.09 -9.26
CA MET A 812 -0.29 -33.95 -10.15
C MET A 812 -0.87 -33.89 -11.57
N ARG A 813 -0.07 -33.44 -12.53
CA ARG A 813 -0.46 -33.23 -13.93
C ARG A 813 0.64 -33.72 -14.88
N LEU A 814 0.37 -34.82 -15.57
CA LEU A 814 1.24 -35.32 -16.65
C LEU A 814 1.10 -34.39 -17.85
N ALA A 815 2.17 -33.67 -18.16
CA ALA A 815 2.14 -32.56 -19.11
C ALA A 815 3.22 -32.69 -20.19
N TRP A 816 2.92 -32.17 -21.38
CA TRP A 816 3.85 -32.11 -22.50
C TRP A 816 3.85 -30.75 -23.18
N ARG A 817 4.86 -30.52 -24.00
CA ARG A 817 4.88 -29.45 -25.00
C ARG A 817 5.25 -30.08 -26.34
N THR A 818 4.36 -29.97 -27.32
CA THR A 818 4.53 -30.64 -28.62
C THR A 818 5.58 -29.94 -29.49
N PRO A 819 6.12 -30.60 -30.53
CA PRO A 819 7.00 -29.97 -31.51
C PRO A 819 6.41 -28.67 -32.09
N GLY A 820 5.15 -28.68 -32.54
CA GLY A 820 4.47 -27.52 -33.10
C GLY A 820 4.28 -26.37 -32.11
N GLU A 821 3.97 -26.66 -30.84
CA GLU A 821 3.93 -25.65 -29.77
C GLU A 821 5.30 -25.04 -29.51
N ARG A 822 6.36 -25.86 -29.50
CA ARG A 822 7.74 -25.40 -29.28
C ARG A 822 8.25 -24.57 -30.45
N ASP A 823 7.97 -24.96 -31.68
CA ASP A 823 8.33 -24.19 -32.88
C ASP A 823 7.54 -22.88 -32.96
N ALA A 824 6.25 -22.88 -32.59
CA ALA A 824 5.46 -21.66 -32.48
C ALA A 824 6.02 -20.69 -31.43
N LEU A 825 6.49 -21.19 -30.28
CA LEU A 825 7.11 -20.37 -29.24
C LEU A 825 8.51 -19.88 -29.63
N ALA A 826 9.33 -20.71 -30.29
CA ALA A 826 10.66 -20.34 -30.78
C ALA A 826 10.62 -19.25 -31.86
N ASN A 827 9.54 -19.20 -32.66
CA ASN A 827 9.33 -18.21 -33.71
C ASN A 827 8.39 -17.06 -33.30
N ARG A 828 8.00 -16.96 -32.02
CA ARG A 828 7.05 -15.96 -31.52
C ARG A 828 7.68 -14.56 -31.51
N GLN A 829 7.34 -13.75 -32.51
CA GLN A 829 7.59 -12.31 -32.45
C GLN A 829 6.70 -11.68 -31.37
N LEU A 830 7.29 -10.85 -30.51
CA LEU A 830 6.58 -10.06 -29.50
C LEU A 830 6.30 -8.65 -29.99
N ASP A 831 5.18 -8.09 -29.55
CA ASP A 831 4.84 -6.70 -29.79
C ASP A 831 5.65 -5.78 -28.86
N GLN A 832 6.69 -5.16 -29.44
CA GLN A 832 7.54 -4.17 -28.77
C GLN A 832 6.91 -2.78 -28.69
N GLN A 833 5.66 -2.58 -29.14
CA GLN A 833 4.96 -1.31 -28.99
C GLN A 833 4.16 -1.28 -27.68
N GLN A 834 4.01 -0.09 -27.10
CA GLN A 834 3.05 0.14 -26.02
C GLN A 834 2.19 1.36 -26.37
N SER A 835 0.90 1.28 -26.05
CA SER A 835 -0.10 2.32 -26.28
C SER A 835 -0.50 2.95 -24.94
N THR A 836 -0.40 4.27 -24.85
CA THR A 836 -0.71 5.04 -23.65
C THR A 836 -1.81 6.04 -23.98
N LEU A 837 -2.95 5.97 -23.26
CA LEU A 837 -4.01 6.96 -23.36
C LEU A 837 -3.59 8.24 -22.62
N LEU A 838 -3.42 9.34 -23.36
CA LEU A 838 -3.04 10.63 -22.79
C LEU A 838 -4.30 11.38 -22.31
N PRO A 839 -4.41 11.79 -21.03
CA PRO A 839 -5.58 12.53 -20.54
C PRO A 839 -5.85 13.82 -21.31
N ALA A 840 -7.14 14.14 -21.52
CA ALA A 840 -7.56 15.35 -22.24
C ALA A 840 -7.41 16.62 -21.40
N GLY A 841 -7.47 17.78 -22.06
CA GLY A 841 -7.42 19.10 -21.41
C GLY A 841 -6.02 19.66 -21.16
N THR A 842 -4.97 18.96 -21.60
CA THR A 842 -3.57 19.39 -21.54
C THR A 842 -2.77 18.68 -22.64
N ASP A 843 -1.67 19.28 -23.08
CA ASP A 843 -0.66 18.58 -23.86
C ASP A 843 0.30 17.80 -22.94
N TRP A 844 1.04 16.86 -23.54
CA TRP A 844 1.94 15.94 -22.88
C TRP A 844 3.26 15.81 -23.66
N TYR A 845 4.37 15.66 -22.96
CA TYR A 845 5.70 15.49 -23.55
C TYR A 845 6.26 14.10 -23.23
N ASP A 846 6.66 13.32 -24.23
CA ASP A 846 7.44 12.10 -24.01
C ASP A 846 8.77 12.46 -23.33
N PHE A 847 9.03 11.88 -22.16
CA PHE A 847 10.19 12.23 -21.32
C PHE A 847 11.54 11.91 -21.98
N TRP A 848 11.58 10.91 -22.87
CA TRP A 848 12.81 10.35 -23.43
C TRP A 848 13.27 11.07 -24.69
N ASN A 849 12.34 11.43 -25.57
CA ASN A 849 12.63 12.08 -26.85
C ASN A 849 12.14 13.54 -26.94
N GLY A 850 11.34 14.02 -25.97
CA GLY A 850 10.83 15.39 -25.92
C GLY A 850 9.68 15.69 -26.89
N GLN A 851 9.11 14.68 -27.56
CA GLN A 851 7.97 14.87 -28.47
C GLN A 851 6.73 15.34 -27.71
N ARG A 852 6.15 16.46 -28.16
CA ARG A 852 4.86 16.97 -27.69
C ARG A 852 3.71 16.24 -28.38
N HIS A 853 2.72 15.82 -27.59
CA HIS A 853 1.50 15.15 -27.99
C HIS A 853 0.29 15.91 -27.43
N ALA A 854 -0.81 15.96 -28.18
CA ALA A 854 -2.08 16.45 -27.68
C ALA A 854 -2.76 15.42 -26.77
N GLY A 855 -3.35 15.86 -25.67
CA GLY A 855 -4.18 15.02 -24.81
C GLY A 855 -5.52 14.61 -25.43
N GLY A 856 -6.13 13.56 -24.90
CA GLY A 856 -7.42 13.03 -25.34
C GLY A 856 -7.34 11.94 -26.42
N ALA A 857 -6.14 11.44 -26.73
CA ALA A 857 -5.90 10.35 -27.67
C ALA A 857 -4.80 9.41 -27.14
N SER A 858 -4.77 8.18 -27.67
CA SER A 858 -3.66 7.27 -27.41
C SER A 858 -2.46 7.56 -28.28
N THR A 859 -1.26 7.48 -27.71
CA THR A 859 0.02 7.47 -28.44
C THR A 859 0.64 6.09 -28.37
N THR A 860 1.18 5.60 -29.49
CA THR A 860 1.76 4.25 -29.59
C THR A 860 3.16 4.35 -30.20
N ARG A 861 4.16 3.77 -29.53
CA ARG A 861 5.52 3.63 -30.07
C ARG A 861 6.24 2.41 -29.50
N PRO A 862 7.34 1.95 -30.13
CA PRO A 862 8.24 1.00 -29.50
C PRO A 862 9.03 1.61 -28.33
N TYR A 863 9.36 0.77 -27.35
CA TYR A 863 10.19 1.13 -26.18
C TYR A 863 11.34 0.13 -26.00
N ALA A 864 12.55 0.65 -25.77
CA ALA A 864 13.73 -0.15 -25.44
C ALA A 864 13.60 -0.81 -24.05
N ILE A 865 14.54 -1.68 -23.68
CA ILE A 865 14.60 -2.28 -22.32
C ILE A 865 14.88 -1.23 -21.23
N ASP A 866 15.46 -0.08 -21.57
CA ASP A 866 15.76 1.04 -20.68
C ASP A 866 14.89 2.30 -20.93
N GLU A 867 13.77 2.16 -21.65
CA GLU A 867 12.69 3.14 -21.76
C GLU A 867 11.33 2.49 -21.47
N PHE A 868 10.34 3.29 -21.05
CA PHE A 868 8.94 2.88 -20.85
C PHE A 868 8.03 4.12 -21.02
N PRO A 869 6.71 3.98 -21.22
CA PRO A 869 5.85 5.14 -21.39
C PRO A 869 5.84 6.02 -20.14
N LEU A 870 6.44 7.20 -20.29
CA LEU A 870 6.61 8.22 -19.27
C LEU A 870 6.43 9.57 -19.94
N PHE A 871 5.33 10.24 -19.62
CA PHE A 871 4.98 11.54 -20.18
C PHE A 871 4.96 12.62 -19.11
N VAL A 872 5.25 13.85 -19.50
CA VAL A 872 5.23 15.01 -18.61
C VAL A 872 4.16 16.00 -19.06
N ARG A 873 3.31 16.41 -18.14
CA ARG A 873 2.20 17.35 -18.38
C ARG A 873 2.73 18.72 -18.81
N ALA A 874 2.12 19.35 -19.81
CA ALA A 874 2.38 20.78 -20.09
C ALA A 874 2.10 21.65 -18.84
N GLY A 875 2.93 22.68 -18.65
CA GLY A 875 3.01 23.49 -17.43
C GLY A 875 3.87 22.88 -16.31
N SER A 876 4.40 21.67 -16.47
CA SER A 876 5.23 21.07 -15.42
C SER A 876 6.56 21.81 -15.22
N ILE A 877 6.84 22.15 -13.96
CA ILE A 877 8.16 22.58 -13.48
C ILE A 877 8.73 21.39 -12.68
N VAL A 878 9.84 20.82 -13.13
CA VAL A 878 10.46 19.63 -12.53
C VAL A 878 11.87 19.96 -12.04
N PRO A 879 12.07 20.11 -10.72
CA PRO A 879 13.40 20.23 -10.13
C PRO A 879 14.15 18.88 -10.14
N LEU A 880 15.33 18.87 -10.75
CA LEU A 880 16.19 17.70 -10.91
C LEU A 880 17.57 17.96 -10.30
N GLY A 881 17.98 17.10 -9.36
CA GLY A 881 19.33 17.07 -8.82
C GLY A 881 20.37 16.51 -9.81
N PRO A 882 21.66 16.55 -9.43
CA PRO A 882 22.70 15.77 -10.09
C PRO A 882 22.55 14.28 -9.77
N VAL A 883 23.30 13.43 -10.46
CA VAL A 883 23.48 12.03 -10.01
C VAL A 883 24.36 12.04 -8.76
N VAL A 884 23.85 11.42 -7.69
CA VAL A 884 24.54 11.25 -6.40
C VAL A 884 24.57 9.77 -5.99
N GLN A 885 25.39 9.44 -5.00
CA GLN A 885 25.53 8.06 -4.49
C GLN A 885 24.60 7.73 -3.32
N TYR A 886 24.14 8.74 -2.60
CA TYR A 886 23.18 8.68 -1.50
C TYR A 886 22.52 10.08 -1.39
N ALA A 887 21.34 10.18 -0.79
CA ALA A 887 20.46 11.35 -0.95
C ALA A 887 21.07 12.70 -0.52
N ASN A 888 22.00 12.66 0.45
CA ASN A 888 22.65 13.83 1.03
C ASN A 888 24.14 14.02 0.61
N GLU A 889 24.63 13.36 -0.44
CA GLU A 889 26.06 13.43 -0.85
C GLU A 889 26.53 14.84 -1.20
N LYS A 890 25.70 15.65 -1.89
CA LYS A 890 26.08 16.96 -2.42
C LYS A 890 24.98 18.01 -2.18
N PRO A 891 24.76 18.44 -0.93
CA PRO A 891 23.58 19.21 -0.54
C PRO A 891 23.50 20.60 -1.19
N ASP A 892 24.62 21.20 -1.59
CA ASP A 892 24.73 22.52 -2.23
C ASP A 892 24.72 22.48 -3.77
N ALA A 893 24.69 21.28 -4.37
CA ALA A 893 24.92 21.10 -5.79
C ALA A 893 23.88 21.79 -6.70
N PRO A 894 24.24 22.08 -7.97
CA PRO A 894 23.31 22.68 -8.92
C PRO A 894 22.10 21.80 -9.22
N TYR A 895 20.92 22.41 -9.34
CA TYR A 895 19.70 21.75 -9.82
C TYR A 895 19.42 22.15 -11.28
N GLU A 896 18.98 21.20 -12.10
CA GLU A 896 18.29 21.47 -13.37
C GLU A 896 16.82 21.76 -13.03
N ILE A 897 16.33 22.96 -13.36
CA ILE A 897 14.90 23.30 -13.23
C ILE A 897 14.30 23.19 -14.62
N ARG A 898 13.66 22.06 -14.92
CA ARG A 898 13.14 21.78 -16.26
C ARG A 898 11.68 22.25 -16.37
N ILE A 899 11.39 23.01 -17.42
CA ILE A 899 10.07 23.56 -17.72
C ILE A 899 9.54 22.91 -18.99
N TYR A 900 8.31 22.39 -18.93
CA TYR A 900 7.57 21.85 -20.07
C TYR A 900 6.45 22.83 -20.45
N PRO A 901 6.62 23.68 -21.49
CA PRO A 901 5.67 24.77 -21.81
C PRO A 901 4.34 24.28 -22.41
N GLY A 902 3.42 25.20 -22.68
CA GLY A 902 2.08 24.93 -23.23
C GLY A 902 0.92 25.07 -22.23
N ALA A 903 1.21 25.38 -20.98
CA ALA A 903 0.25 25.77 -19.93
C ALA A 903 1.01 26.47 -18.79
N ASP A 904 0.31 27.26 -17.96
CA ASP A 904 0.91 27.84 -16.75
C ASP A 904 1.29 26.75 -15.73
N GLY A 905 2.35 27.00 -14.96
CA GLY A 905 2.96 26.03 -14.06
C GLY A 905 3.20 26.56 -12.65
N ARG A 906 3.09 25.70 -11.64
CA ARG A 906 3.50 26.01 -10.26
C ARG A 906 4.13 24.80 -9.59
N PHE A 907 5.18 25.03 -8.80
CA PHE A 907 5.81 24.01 -7.98
C PHE A 907 6.48 24.65 -6.75
N THR A 908 6.25 24.09 -5.55
CA THR A 908 6.97 24.53 -4.35
C THR A 908 8.15 23.60 -4.14
N LEU A 909 9.37 24.11 -4.35
CA LEU A 909 10.60 23.38 -4.00
C LEU A 909 10.81 23.44 -2.48
N TYR A 910 10.97 22.29 -1.83
CA TYR A 910 11.22 22.14 -0.40
C TYR A 910 12.63 21.60 -0.12
N ASP A 911 13.27 22.10 0.95
CA ASP A 911 14.56 21.60 1.44
C ASP A 911 14.64 21.77 2.97
N ASP A 912 15.23 20.79 3.66
CA ASP A 912 15.47 20.79 5.11
C ASP A 912 16.73 19.96 5.45
N ASP A 913 17.00 19.69 6.74
CA ASP A 913 18.16 18.90 7.18
C ASP A 913 18.12 17.41 6.78
N GLY A 914 16.98 16.92 6.29
CA GLY A 914 16.77 15.58 5.79
C GLY A 914 16.67 14.48 6.85
N GLU A 915 16.82 14.77 8.14
CA GLU A 915 17.04 13.75 9.18
C GLU A 915 16.17 13.99 10.44
N THR A 916 15.77 15.24 10.73
CA THR A 916 15.14 15.60 12.02
C THR A 916 13.74 16.18 11.90
N TYR A 917 12.94 16.06 12.97
CA TYR A 917 11.62 16.66 13.13
C TYR A 917 11.65 18.20 13.31
N ARG A 918 12.79 18.88 13.15
CA ARG A 918 12.84 20.35 13.32
C ARG A 918 12.04 21.12 12.26
N TYR A 919 11.62 20.48 11.17
CA TYR A 919 10.64 21.07 10.26
C TYR A 919 9.31 21.41 11.00
N GLU A 920 8.90 20.62 11.99
CA GLU A 920 7.73 20.88 12.85
C GLU A 920 7.89 22.18 13.67
N LYS A 921 9.14 22.62 13.87
CA LYS A 921 9.55 23.82 14.61
C LYS A 921 9.83 25.00 13.66
N GLY A 922 9.61 24.84 12.35
CA GLY A 922 9.87 25.84 11.31
C GLY A 922 11.30 25.84 10.74
N GLU A 923 12.14 24.85 11.08
CA GLU A 923 13.48 24.70 10.49
C GLU A 923 13.42 23.91 9.17
N TYR A 924 12.84 24.54 8.16
CA TYR A 924 12.85 24.10 6.76
C TYR A 924 12.95 25.34 5.85
N ALA A 925 13.06 25.16 4.53
CA ALA A 925 12.95 26.23 3.56
C ALA A 925 12.11 25.82 2.34
N THR A 926 11.37 26.79 1.80
CA THR A 926 10.58 26.65 0.57
C THR A 926 10.93 27.72 -0.46
N VAL A 927 10.77 27.38 -1.74
CA VAL A 927 10.86 28.33 -2.87
C VAL A 927 9.71 28.05 -3.83
N ALA A 928 8.80 29.02 -3.96
CA ALA A 928 7.75 28.96 -4.98
C ALA A 928 8.35 29.18 -6.37
N LEU A 929 8.13 28.23 -7.29
CA LEU A 929 8.42 28.34 -8.71
C LEU A 929 7.10 28.51 -9.45
N ALA A 930 7.00 29.50 -10.33
CA ALA A 930 5.82 29.74 -11.17
C ALA A 930 6.22 30.03 -12.61
N TRP A 931 5.62 29.31 -13.55
CA TRP A 931 5.78 29.48 -14.99
C TRP A 931 4.54 30.17 -15.55
N ASP A 932 4.76 31.24 -16.28
CA ASP A 932 3.79 32.06 -16.99
C ASP A 932 4.01 31.80 -18.48
N ASP A 933 3.17 30.96 -19.08
CA ASP A 933 3.40 30.42 -20.44
C ASP A 933 3.21 31.51 -21.49
N ALA A 934 2.22 32.38 -21.29
CA ALA A 934 1.93 33.51 -22.17
C ALA A 934 3.05 34.57 -22.16
N ALA A 935 3.70 34.81 -21.01
CA ALA A 935 4.87 35.68 -20.91
C ALA A 935 6.21 34.95 -21.18
N HIS A 936 6.19 33.64 -21.44
CA HIS A 936 7.35 32.74 -21.48
C HIS A 936 8.32 32.99 -20.30
N ALA A 937 7.80 33.14 -19.07
CA ALA A 937 8.56 33.61 -17.93
C ALA A 937 8.54 32.65 -16.73
N LEU A 938 9.72 32.25 -16.23
CA LEU A 938 9.84 31.60 -14.92
C LEU A 938 10.06 32.65 -13.84
N ARG A 939 9.16 32.69 -12.86
CA ARG A 939 9.34 33.37 -11.57
C ARG A 939 9.89 32.37 -10.56
N ILE A 940 11.05 32.67 -10.01
CA ILE A 940 11.63 32.04 -8.83
C ILE A 940 11.33 33.00 -7.67
N GLY A 941 10.51 32.56 -6.72
CA GLY A 941 10.09 33.38 -5.58
C GLY A 941 11.23 33.72 -4.62
N ALA A 942 10.89 34.41 -3.52
CA ALA A 942 11.78 34.50 -2.38
C ALA A 942 11.91 33.12 -1.71
N ARG A 943 13.04 32.88 -1.03
CA ARG A 943 13.18 31.73 -0.13
C ARG A 943 12.52 32.05 1.19
N GLU A 944 11.47 31.31 1.51
CA GLU A 944 10.82 31.34 2.82
C GLU A 944 11.48 30.27 3.72
N GLY A 945 11.56 30.56 5.03
CA GLY A 945 12.24 29.68 5.99
C GLY A 945 13.78 29.67 5.92
N ARG A 946 14.39 28.84 6.77
CA ARG A 946 15.82 28.49 6.84
C ARG A 946 16.03 27.33 7.82
N PHE A 947 17.11 26.57 7.65
CA PHE A 947 17.52 25.51 8.57
C PHE A 947 19.06 25.46 8.72
N PRO A 948 19.61 24.87 9.80
CA PRO A 948 21.05 24.68 9.98
C PRO A 948 21.66 23.84 8.86
N GLY A 949 22.76 24.30 8.25
CA GLY A 949 23.42 23.62 7.14
C GLY A 949 22.83 23.89 5.74
N MET A 950 21.73 24.64 5.64
CA MET A 950 21.15 25.07 4.36
C MET A 950 22.18 25.81 3.48
N ALA A 951 22.26 25.44 2.21
CA ALA A 951 23.13 26.11 1.24
C ALA A 951 22.71 27.59 1.03
N ALA A 952 23.61 28.52 1.35
CA ALA A 952 23.32 29.96 1.26
C ALA A 952 22.98 30.42 -0.17
N THR A 953 23.71 29.89 -1.16
CA THR A 953 23.42 30.09 -2.59
C THR A 953 23.43 28.76 -3.34
N ARG A 954 22.44 28.49 -4.19
CA ARG A 954 22.37 27.31 -5.08
C ARG A 954 22.41 27.76 -6.54
N THR A 955 23.11 27.01 -7.40
CA THR A 955 23.06 27.23 -8.85
C THR A 955 21.82 26.54 -9.43
N LEU A 956 21.01 27.27 -10.19
CA LEU A 956 19.83 26.77 -10.87
C LEU A 956 20.04 26.85 -12.39
N ASN A 957 20.11 25.70 -13.04
CA ASN A 957 20.18 25.57 -14.50
C ASN A 957 18.77 25.38 -15.03
N VAL A 958 18.11 26.48 -15.36
CA VAL A 958 16.73 26.50 -15.85
C VAL A 958 16.72 26.13 -17.32
N ARG A 959 15.95 25.10 -17.69
CA ARG A 959 15.91 24.51 -19.03
C ARG A 959 14.47 24.51 -19.54
N LEU A 960 14.19 25.29 -20.58
CA LEU A 960 12.91 25.27 -21.28
C LEU A 960 12.95 24.21 -22.37
N MET A 961 12.04 23.23 -22.29
CA MET A 961 11.93 22.17 -23.29
C MET A 961 11.35 22.71 -24.61
N PRO A 962 11.81 22.22 -25.79
CA PRO A 962 11.29 22.65 -27.09
C PRO A 962 9.79 22.35 -27.22
N SER A 963 9.03 23.26 -27.84
CA SER A 963 7.57 23.06 -28.04
C SER A 963 7.25 22.27 -29.31
N ARG A 964 8.15 22.29 -30.30
CA ARG A 964 8.00 21.69 -31.63
C ARG A 964 9.28 21.00 -32.06
N VAL A 965 9.14 20.04 -32.98
CA VAL A 965 10.29 19.36 -33.61
C VAL A 965 11.08 20.37 -34.43
N GLY A 966 12.33 20.64 -34.01
CA GLY A 966 13.23 21.61 -34.64
C GLY A 966 13.43 22.90 -33.84
N ASP A 967 12.64 23.16 -32.80
CA ASP A 967 12.92 24.25 -31.86
C ASP A 967 14.25 24.03 -31.15
N ARG A 968 14.93 25.13 -30.79
CA ARG A 968 16.14 25.06 -29.95
C ARG A 968 15.77 25.08 -28.48
N GLU A 969 16.30 24.12 -27.73
CA GLU A 969 16.34 24.16 -26.27
C GLU A 969 16.96 25.47 -25.78
N GLN A 970 16.34 26.09 -24.77
CA GLN A 970 16.82 27.31 -24.15
C GLN A 970 17.18 27.07 -22.68
N THR A 971 18.45 27.29 -22.35
CA THR A 971 18.98 27.11 -21.00
C THR A 971 19.51 28.42 -20.44
N LYS A 972 19.17 28.71 -19.18
CA LYS A 972 19.65 29.86 -18.40
C LYS A 972 20.18 29.40 -17.05
N THR A 973 21.31 29.95 -16.62
CA THR A 973 21.90 29.65 -15.31
C THR A 973 21.75 30.86 -14.38
N VAL A 974 21.22 30.63 -13.19
CA VAL A 974 21.09 31.62 -12.11
C VAL A 974 21.87 31.13 -10.89
N ARG A 975 22.60 32.02 -10.23
CA ARG A 975 23.08 31.80 -8.86
C ARG A 975 22.03 32.38 -7.91
N TYR A 976 21.16 31.52 -7.39
CA TYR A 976 20.06 31.91 -6.51
C TYR A 976 20.56 31.97 -5.06
N ASP A 977 20.33 33.10 -4.38
CA ASP A 977 20.74 33.36 -3.00
C ASP A 977 19.57 33.43 -2.01
N GLY A 978 18.34 33.31 -2.49
CA GLY A 978 17.09 33.49 -1.74
C GLY A 978 16.29 34.75 -2.12
N THR A 979 16.86 35.65 -2.94
CA THR A 979 16.13 36.78 -3.52
C THR A 979 15.31 36.37 -4.75
N PRO A 980 14.12 36.95 -5.00
CA PRO A 980 13.31 36.62 -6.17
C PRO A 980 14.02 36.92 -7.50
N VAL A 981 13.81 36.06 -8.50
CA VAL A 981 14.37 36.21 -9.86
C VAL A 981 13.30 35.88 -10.91
N GLU A 982 13.14 36.73 -11.93
CA GLU A 982 12.28 36.46 -13.09
C GLU A 982 13.15 36.20 -14.34
N LEU A 983 12.80 35.18 -15.12
CA LEU A 983 13.53 34.71 -16.30
C LEU A 983 12.60 34.55 -17.50
N HIS A 984 12.60 35.55 -18.39
CA HIS A 984 11.93 35.43 -19.69
C HIS A 984 12.73 34.54 -20.65
N PHE A 985 12.04 33.79 -21.50
CA PHE A 985 12.59 33.00 -22.59
C PHE A 985 12.10 33.56 -23.94
N THR A 986 12.71 33.12 -25.03
CA THR A 986 12.23 33.44 -26.39
C THR A 986 11.04 32.54 -26.71
N PRO A 987 9.97 33.05 -27.33
CA PRO A 987 8.93 32.22 -27.94
C PRO A 987 9.45 31.33 -29.08
#